data_AF-A0A4S2JMT8-F1
#
_entry.id   AF-A0A4S2JMT8-F1
#
_cell.length_a   1.000
_cell.length_b   1.000
_cell.length_c   1.000
_cell.angle_alpha   90.00
_cell.angle_beta   90.00
_cell.angle_gamma   90.00
#
_symmetry.space_group_name_H-M   'P 1'
#
loop_
_entity.id
_entity.type
_entity.pdbx_description
1 polymer ?
#
loop_
_entity_poly.entity_id
_entity_poly.type
_entity_poly.pdbx_seq_one_letter_code
_entity_poly.pdbx_strand_id
1 'polypeptide(L)'
;MQKSIWKSSAMEFIKFLLSGHLILIFVTAFSPDGNPNIKFDTAVPELTADFRLPAHIVPRHYNIELDIDMYTFQGTCNISLDTTTINTHNLPSNISLHSVNLIITNATLIEGVGANALIKYNLHDIIYVTKQEIAILDFKHKLSPIYNYTLNIVFSSIVAESGGLFKTSITSYVNRDGHKEWVIATRNSAIGTRRLFPCWDEPGLKANFTINLKYHNSYTALSNMPVISSRRSKDNNEIMARFATTPAIPTYLVAIVLIRSSVISFTADFKLWSRQQMRENIRDAGGIITKFTQAFEDEWPILGKFLREQHFAIPGWLDDGVDKWQMVFYREENIIYNKELDPIARKIEVSRLIARKLASQLIGSVTRASWWSHMWLHEGPAILRMLQHLIGIKVFQKGINIYLRKPSASPNDFWFAMQAAHNEAVVTGQFNITGMIEPWLKRYHYPVLNVMQYSEYYTMVNVSIHNTPEARWIPVTYTTQPDINFNKLVGRLLQPPVSYLEFGFNASYSADDWIIFNIQQVGYYRVNYDDYSWKRIARFLSSENYTEIHVLNRAQIIDDAFHFMMSGKLQSYIFWELTSYLLQETDYIAWYPMLKVFERISNIYPFPESQVKIKEMVLSRLVPLLRKIGYKECHPDENNEECPKDENHLLKSLRQEAAKWACVFGDVDCRREANAKLRSHLLNLAIDYSLPWWRKWTFCHGLSTADNVTINKVYDIYLKQSDTKILEFLTCSDNYRQVISMLMEGMKLTPRRGSSTREKEQNKRDYINMFHYIVERYANNESALDYILSNWVKIKPDTYSTVVSTRRFARMSELLDKVPDVDIDGHGRFKYILINVQDNVGKASKKIVRGYARAQWHADIFDQVDEQIKKHAGLQANCVGGGRIEHDPDEKTIKVYGYSQGFGKADHQISVELLKKKYLPTTSRGQTTIPNNLLLQIHYYKYSAREY
;
A
#
# COMPACT_ATOMS: atom_id res chain seq x y z
N MET A 1 -13.59 -9.94 43.31
CA MET A 1 -12.66 -8.90 42.83
C MET A 1 -11.60 -9.47 41.86
N GLN A 2 -10.79 -10.47 42.22
CA GLN A 2 -9.81 -11.11 41.30
C GLN A 2 -10.41 -11.74 40.02
N LYS A 3 -11.63 -12.30 40.07
CA LYS A 3 -12.36 -12.80 38.87
C LYS A 3 -12.84 -11.67 37.93
N SER A 4 -13.06 -10.46 38.44
CA SER A 4 -13.51 -9.32 37.61
C SER A 4 -12.31 -8.59 36.98
N ILE A 5 -11.15 -8.60 37.65
CA ILE A 5 -9.89 -8.09 37.11
C ILE A 5 -9.36 -9.00 35.99
N TRP A 6 -9.43 -10.34 36.16
CA TRP A 6 -9.11 -11.29 35.09
C TRP A 6 -10.05 -11.20 33.88
N LYS A 7 -11.35 -10.95 34.11
CA LYS A 7 -12.30 -10.67 33.02
C LYS A 7 -11.98 -9.35 32.31
N SER A 8 -11.69 -8.27 33.04
CA SER A 8 -11.35 -6.96 32.48
C SER A 8 -10.09 -7.01 31.62
N SER A 9 -9.02 -7.66 32.09
CA SER A 9 -7.76 -7.77 31.36
C SER A 9 -7.83 -8.74 30.17
N ALA A 10 -8.62 -9.82 30.25
CA ALA A 10 -8.87 -10.71 29.10
C ALA A 10 -9.78 -10.04 28.04
N MET A 11 -10.66 -9.14 28.47
CA MET A 11 -11.62 -8.43 27.63
C MET A 11 -10.99 -7.24 26.89
N GLU A 12 -10.03 -6.53 27.48
CA GLU A 12 -9.18 -5.56 26.76
C GLU A 12 -8.22 -6.24 25.77
N PHE A 13 -7.71 -7.42 26.14
CA PHE A 13 -6.79 -8.22 25.32
C PHE A 13 -7.45 -8.82 24.07
N ILE A 14 -8.73 -9.18 24.15
CA ILE A 14 -9.49 -9.69 23.02
C ILE A 14 -10.02 -8.55 22.13
N LYS A 15 -10.40 -7.40 22.72
CA LYS A 15 -10.73 -6.18 21.97
C LYS A 15 -9.57 -5.69 21.09
N PHE A 16 -8.32 -5.87 21.53
CA PHE A 16 -7.13 -5.48 20.78
C PHE A 16 -6.75 -6.45 19.65
N LEU A 17 -7.11 -7.74 19.76
CA LEU A 17 -6.82 -8.77 18.73
C LEU A 17 -7.70 -8.63 17.49
N LEU A 18 -8.81 -7.88 17.56
CA LEU A 18 -9.88 -7.85 16.55
C LEU A 18 -9.98 -6.53 15.78
N SER A 19 -9.25 -5.49 16.21
CA SER A 19 -9.16 -4.21 15.51
C SER A 19 -8.08 -4.17 14.41
N GLY A 20 -7.33 -5.26 14.23
CA GLY A 20 -6.24 -5.36 13.26
C GLY A 20 -6.64 -6.11 12.00
N HIS A 21 -7.36 -5.48 11.07
CA HIS A 21 -7.38 -5.94 9.68
C HIS A 21 -6.01 -5.70 9.06
N LEU A 22 -5.11 -6.68 9.14
CA LEU A 22 -3.88 -6.71 8.36
C LEU A 22 -3.51 -8.17 8.06
N ILE A 23 -4.01 -8.63 6.91
CA ILE A 23 -3.40 -9.73 6.16
C ILE A 23 -2.07 -9.17 5.64
N LEU A 24 -0.95 -9.58 6.23
CA LEU A 24 0.36 -9.45 5.61
C LEU A 24 1.18 -10.70 5.90
N ILE A 25 1.52 -11.37 4.81
CA ILE A 25 2.40 -12.52 4.68
C ILE A 25 3.78 -12.15 5.24
N PHE A 26 4.29 -12.94 6.17
CA PHE A 26 5.72 -13.02 6.46
C PHE A 26 6.09 -14.48 6.74
N VAL A 27 6.71 -15.12 5.75
CA VAL A 27 7.69 -16.19 5.98
C VAL A 27 9.01 -15.67 5.44
N THR A 28 9.84 -15.13 6.33
CA THR A 28 11.29 -15.06 6.09
C THR A 28 11.95 -16.16 6.89
N ALA A 29 12.76 -16.94 6.16
CA ALA A 29 14.07 -17.42 6.52
C ALA A 29 14.25 -17.99 7.95
N PHE A 30 14.45 -19.30 8.03
CA PHE A 30 15.66 -19.88 8.63
C PHE A 30 15.78 -21.34 8.16
N SER A 31 16.87 -21.67 7.48
CA SER A 31 17.57 -22.94 7.72
C SER A 31 19.06 -22.61 7.79
N PRO A 32 19.71 -22.86 8.95
CA PRO A 32 21.15 -22.88 9.07
C PRO A 32 21.61 -24.31 8.79
N ASP A 33 22.25 -24.56 7.65
CA ASP A 33 23.09 -25.75 7.50
C ASP A 33 24.31 -25.38 6.66
N GLY A 34 25.40 -25.14 7.37
CA GLY A 34 26.71 -24.91 6.79
C GLY A 34 27.28 -26.21 6.27
N ASN A 35 27.63 -26.22 4.98
CA ASN A 35 28.52 -27.23 4.40
C ASN A 35 29.96 -26.67 4.45
N PRO A 36 30.95 -27.35 5.06
CA PRO A 36 32.19 -26.72 5.52
C PRO A 36 33.30 -26.61 4.45
N ASN A 37 32.97 -26.36 3.18
CA ASN A 37 33.97 -26.30 2.09
C ASN A 37 33.89 -25.03 1.23
N ILE A 38 33.77 -23.87 1.85
CA ILE A 38 33.95 -22.58 1.16
C ILE A 38 35.07 -21.82 1.86
N LYS A 39 36.22 -21.71 1.19
CA LYS A 39 37.31 -20.83 1.62
C LYS A 39 36.89 -19.38 1.40
N PHE A 40 36.72 -18.64 2.49
CA PHE A 40 36.64 -17.18 2.45
C PHE A 40 38.07 -16.64 2.49
N ASP A 41 38.66 -16.36 1.33
CA ASP A 41 39.94 -15.64 1.28
C ASP A 41 39.70 -14.14 1.53
N THR A 42 40.31 -13.61 2.57
CA THR A 42 40.17 -12.23 3.08
C THR A 42 41.04 -11.22 2.35
N ALA A 43 41.25 -11.37 1.05
CA ALA A 43 41.99 -10.41 0.23
C ALA A 43 41.13 -9.92 -0.92
N VAL A 44 40.11 -9.12 -0.60
CA VAL A 44 39.34 -8.38 -1.62
C VAL A 44 40.17 -7.14 -1.99
N PRO A 45 40.61 -6.97 -3.25
CA PRO A 45 41.21 -5.72 -3.70
C PRO A 45 40.19 -4.60 -3.50
N GLU A 46 40.61 -3.42 -3.03
CA GLU A 46 39.76 -2.25 -2.78
C GLU A 46 38.67 -2.08 -3.86
N LEU A 47 37.49 -2.64 -3.60
CA LEU A 47 36.34 -2.48 -4.47
C LEU A 47 35.77 -1.10 -4.17
N THR A 48 35.79 -0.24 -5.19
CA THR A 48 35.09 1.03 -5.18
C THR A 48 33.66 0.79 -4.68
N ALA A 49 33.14 1.69 -3.83
CA ALA A 49 31.81 1.58 -3.22
C ALA A 49 30.63 1.71 -4.22
N ASP A 50 30.87 1.48 -5.51
CA ASP A 50 29.91 1.66 -6.59
C ASP A 50 29.00 0.42 -6.72
N PHE A 51 27.70 0.67 -6.87
CA PHE A 51 26.67 -0.36 -7.09
C PHE A 51 26.39 -0.56 -8.59
N ARG A 52 26.98 0.25 -9.48
CA ARG A 52 26.81 0.13 -10.93
C ARG A 52 27.80 -0.85 -11.52
N LEU A 53 27.38 -1.49 -12.61
CA LEU A 53 28.28 -2.33 -13.39
C LEU A 53 29.25 -1.46 -14.22
N PRO A 54 30.46 -1.97 -14.50
CA PRO A 54 31.38 -1.30 -15.41
C PRO A 54 30.79 -1.14 -16.82
N ALA A 55 30.83 0.07 -17.38
CA ALA A 55 30.16 0.42 -18.64
C ALA A 55 30.86 -0.10 -19.93
N HIS A 56 31.97 -0.82 -19.80
CA HIS A 56 32.83 -1.22 -20.92
C HIS A 56 32.47 -2.58 -21.55
N ILE A 57 31.53 -3.33 -20.96
CA ILE A 57 30.97 -4.57 -21.53
C ILE A 57 29.46 -4.41 -21.60
N VAL A 58 28.90 -4.48 -22.81
CA VAL A 58 27.47 -4.26 -23.05
C VAL A 58 26.83 -5.52 -23.63
N PRO A 59 25.75 -6.05 -23.04
CA PRO A 59 25.06 -7.21 -23.61
C PRO A 59 24.22 -6.79 -24.83
N ARG A 60 24.27 -7.58 -25.90
CA ARG A 60 23.47 -7.37 -27.12
C ARG A 60 22.33 -8.36 -27.27
N HIS A 61 22.57 -9.61 -26.92
CA HIS A 61 21.59 -10.69 -27.07
C HIS A 61 21.72 -11.70 -25.94
N TYR A 62 20.60 -12.10 -25.37
CA TYR A 62 20.48 -13.17 -24.39
C TYR A 62 19.69 -14.33 -25.00
N ASN A 63 20.31 -15.50 -25.10
CA ASN A 63 19.63 -16.74 -25.39
C ASN A 63 19.55 -17.57 -24.11
N ILE A 64 18.36 -17.60 -23.52
CA ILE A 64 18.09 -18.16 -22.19
C ILE A 64 17.30 -19.45 -22.37
N GLU A 65 17.80 -20.52 -21.80
CA GLU A 65 17.08 -21.79 -21.67
C GLU A 65 16.85 -22.06 -20.19
N LEU A 66 15.59 -22.23 -19.78
CA LEU A 66 15.22 -22.56 -18.41
C LEU A 66 14.48 -23.90 -18.39
N ASP A 67 14.95 -24.81 -17.53
CA ASP A 67 14.21 -25.99 -17.10
C ASP A 67 13.54 -25.68 -15.76
N ILE A 68 12.22 -25.55 -15.78
CA ILE A 68 11.44 -25.10 -14.64
C ILE A 68 10.65 -26.27 -14.08
N ASP A 69 11.03 -26.69 -12.87
CA ASP A 69 10.26 -27.60 -12.05
C ASP A 69 9.44 -26.81 -11.00
N MET A 70 8.62 -27.52 -10.23
CA MET A 70 7.69 -26.95 -9.26
C MET A 70 8.39 -26.15 -8.15
N TYR A 71 9.63 -26.47 -7.78
CA TYR A 71 10.33 -25.83 -6.66
C TYR A 71 11.70 -25.27 -7.02
N THR A 72 12.28 -25.69 -8.13
CA THR A 72 13.62 -25.32 -8.57
C THR A 72 13.61 -25.06 -10.04
N PHE A 73 14.57 -24.27 -10.51
CA PHE A 73 14.84 -24.13 -11.92
C PHE A 73 16.33 -24.17 -12.18
N GLN A 74 16.69 -24.73 -13.32
CA GLN A 74 18.05 -24.72 -13.84
C GLN A 74 18.03 -23.98 -15.17
N GLY A 75 19.13 -23.33 -15.52
CA GLY A 75 19.17 -22.56 -16.74
C GLY A 75 20.55 -22.47 -17.35
N THR A 76 20.56 -22.25 -18.66
CA THR A 76 21.74 -21.82 -19.40
C THR A 76 21.46 -20.47 -20.04
N CYS A 77 22.41 -19.56 -19.93
CA CYS A 77 22.32 -18.22 -20.50
C CYS A 77 23.53 -17.98 -21.39
N ASN A 78 23.29 -17.87 -22.69
CA ASN A 78 24.30 -17.51 -23.69
C ASN A 78 24.12 -16.03 -24.03
N ILE A 79 25.11 -15.22 -23.68
CA ILE A 79 25.07 -13.75 -23.79
C ILE A 79 26.09 -13.30 -24.83
N SER A 80 25.62 -12.71 -25.92
CA SER A 80 26.50 -12.02 -26.87
C SER A 80 26.89 -10.66 -26.32
N LEU A 81 28.20 -10.42 -26.20
CA LEU A 81 28.78 -9.23 -25.63
C LEU A 81 29.34 -8.31 -26.71
N ASP A 82 29.16 -7.01 -26.50
CA ASP A 82 29.83 -5.95 -27.23
C ASP A 82 30.94 -5.38 -26.33
N THR A 83 32.17 -5.54 -26.79
CA THR A 83 33.41 -5.12 -26.12
C THR A 83 34.06 -3.92 -26.81
N THR A 84 33.41 -3.30 -27.80
CA THR A 84 33.98 -2.18 -28.57
C THR A 84 34.26 -0.93 -27.73
N THR A 85 33.62 -0.81 -26.56
CA THR A 85 33.81 0.28 -25.61
C THR A 85 34.95 0.04 -24.62
N ILE A 86 35.64 -1.10 -24.68
CA ILE A 86 36.82 -1.39 -23.87
C ILE A 86 37.98 -0.47 -24.26
N ASN A 87 38.59 0.16 -23.25
CA ASN A 87 39.79 0.97 -23.44
C ASN A 87 40.99 0.06 -23.78
N THR A 88 41.60 0.27 -24.95
CA THR A 88 42.76 -0.49 -25.43
C THR A 88 43.97 -0.41 -24.51
N HIS A 89 44.08 0.64 -23.69
CA HIS A 89 45.15 0.81 -22.70
C HIS A 89 44.92 0.05 -21.38
N ASN A 90 43.69 -0.42 -21.12
CA ASN A 90 43.35 -1.16 -19.90
C ASN A 90 42.33 -2.25 -20.19
N LEU A 91 42.83 -3.40 -20.66
CA LEU A 91 41.99 -4.56 -21.00
C LEU A 91 41.54 -5.30 -19.72
N PRO A 92 40.23 -5.43 -19.47
CA PRO A 92 39.72 -6.14 -18.32
C PRO A 92 39.97 -7.65 -18.46
N SER A 93 40.26 -8.31 -17.35
CA SER A 93 40.39 -9.77 -17.28
C SER A 93 39.16 -10.47 -16.69
N ASN A 94 38.22 -9.69 -16.15
CA ASN A 94 37.03 -10.18 -15.48
C ASN A 94 35.75 -9.57 -16.07
N ILE A 95 34.63 -10.25 -15.85
CA ILE A 95 33.30 -9.81 -16.29
C ILE A 95 32.42 -9.69 -15.04
N SER A 96 31.89 -8.50 -14.80
CA SER A 96 30.97 -8.23 -13.68
C SER A 96 29.53 -8.15 -14.18
N LEU A 97 28.61 -8.84 -13.50
CA LEU A 97 27.17 -8.82 -13.79
C LEU A 97 26.35 -8.97 -12.50
N HIS A 98 25.05 -8.66 -12.55
CA HIS A 98 24.17 -8.83 -11.39
C HIS A 98 23.73 -10.29 -11.24
N SER A 99 23.76 -10.81 -10.01
CA SER A 99 23.33 -12.17 -9.67
C SER A 99 22.95 -12.26 -8.19
N VAL A 100 21.72 -12.71 -7.89
CA VAL A 100 21.20 -12.82 -6.52
C VAL A 100 20.48 -14.13 -6.34
N ASN A 101 20.85 -14.89 -5.31
CA ASN A 101 20.28 -16.21 -5.02
C ASN A 101 20.33 -17.19 -6.21
N LEU A 102 21.29 -17.01 -7.11
CA LEU A 102 21.59 -17.92 -8.21
C LEU A 102 22.93 -18.61 -7.94
N ILE A 103 22.94 -19.93 -8.03
CA ILE A 103 24.17 -20.73 -7.93
C ILE A 103 24.69 -20.90 -9.35
N ILE A 104 25.81 -20.24 -9.68
CA ILE A 104 26.48 -20.40 -10.97
C ILE A 104 27.36 -21.64 -10.88
N THR A 105 27.01 -22.69 -11.62
CA THR A 105 27.70 -23.98 -11.56
C THR A 105 28.84 -24.06 -12.56
N ASN A 106 28.72 -23.37 -13.69
CA ASN A 106 29.76 -23.31 -14.71
C ASN A 106 29.62 -22.02 -15.53
N ALA A 107 30.74 -21.49 -16.03
CA ALA A 107 30.74 -20.45 -17.04
C ALA A 107 31.89 -20.65 -18.03
N THR A 108 31.63 -20.35 -19.30
CA THR A 108 32.65 -20.40 -20.36
C THR A 108 32.55 -19.16 -21.24
N LEU A 109 33.68 -18.51 -21.48
CA LEU A 109 33.80 -17.38 -22.39
C LEU A 109 34.27 -17.90 -23.76
N ILE A 110 33.54 -17.56 -24.82
CA ILE A 110 33.84 -17.96 -26.19
C ILE A 110 34.25 -16.72 -26.98
N GLU A 111 35.44 -16.73 -27.57
CA GLU A 111 35.98 -15.68 -28.41
C GLU A 111 35.94 -16.09 -29.88
N GLY A 112 35.37 -15.23 -30.74
CA GLY A 112 35.37 -15.42 -32.18
C GLY A 112 36.64 -14.85 -32.83
N VAL A 113 37.43 -15.71 -33.47
CA VAL A 113 38.67 -15.34 -34.17
C VAL A 113 38.53 -15.63 -35.67
N GLY A 114 38.51 -14.59 -36.50
CA GLY A 114 38.34 -14.72 -37.96
C GLY A 114 36.96 -15.29 -38.35
N ALA A 115 36.84 -15.87 -39.55
CA ALA A 115 35.55 -16.30 -40.08
C ALA A 115 34.97 -17.57 -39.41
N ASN A 116 35.80 -18.43 -38.78
CA ASN A 116 35.35 -19.76 -38.31
C ASN A 116 36.06 -20.32 -37.04
N ALA A 117 37.07 -19.66 -36.46
CA ALA A 117 37.75 -20.20 -35.26
C ALA A 117 37.09 -19.68 -33.97
N LEU A 118 36.81 -20.59 -33.02
CA LEU A 118 36.26 -20.28 -31.71
C LEU A 118 37.22 -20.75 -30.62
N ILE A 119 37.67 -19.83 -29.77
CA ILE A 119 38.50 -20.15 -28.61
C ILE A 119 37.60 -20.13 -27.37
N LYS A 120 37.72 -21.15 -26.50
CA LYS A 120 36.94 -21.28 -25.27
C LYS A 120 37.84 -21.12 -24.06
N TYR A 121 37.44 -20.23 -23.16
CA TYR A 121 38.09 -19.99 -21.87
C TYR A 121 37.13 -20.44 -20.76
N ASN A 122 37.60 -21.35 -19.90
CA ASN A 122 36.83 -21.82 -18.76
C ASN A 122 36.94 -20.84 -17.60
N LEU A 123 35.88 -20.75 -16.79
CA LEU A 123 35.89 -19.97 -15.56
C LEU A 123 37.04 -20.42 -14.65
N HIS A 124 37.87 -19.47 -14.24
CA HIS A 124 38.93 -19.71 -13.28
C HIS A 124 38.43 -19.57 -11.85
N ASP A 125 37.75 -18.45 -11.57
CA ASP A 125 37.21 -18.15 -10.25
C ASP A 125 35.95 -17.26 -10.35
N ILE A 126 35.13 -17.29 -9.30
CA ILE A 126 33.94 -16.47 -9.16
C ILE A 126 33.90 -15.80 -7.79
N ILE A 127 33.76 -14.46 -7.81
CA ILE A 127 33.65 -13.67 -6.59
C ILE A 127 32.25 -13.07 -6.52
N TYR A 128 31.54 -13.38 -5.44
CA TYR A 128 30.22 -12.82 -5.15
C TYR A 128 30.32 -11.64 -4.20
N VAL A 129 30.00 -10.45 -4.69
CA VAL A 129 29.94 -9.23 -3.90
C VAL A 129 28.51 -9.02 -3.43
N THR A 130 28.16 -9.63 -2.29
CA THR A 130 26.78 -9.76 -1.80
C THR A 130 26.07 -8.43 -1.56
N LYS A 131 26.79 -7.40 -1.08
CA LYS A 131 26.22 -6.07 -0.81
C LYS A 131 25.79 -5.35 -2.09
N GLN A 132 26.56 -5.48 -3.17
CA GLN A 132 26.28 -4.88 -4.47
C GLN A 132 25.44 -5.79 -5.37
N GLU A 133 25.22 -7.05 -4.95
CA GLU A 133 24.51 -8.07 -5.73
C GLU A 133 25.20 -8.37 -7.08
N ILE A 134 26.53 -8.30 -7.11
CA ILE A 134 27.37 -8.50 -8.31
C ILE A 134 28.13 -9.82 -8.20
N ALA A 135 28.17 -10.58 -9.29
CA ALA A 135 29.10 -11.69 -9.51
C ALA A 135 30.20 -11.25 -10.47
N ILE A 136 31.45 -11.46 -10.07
CA ILE A 136 32.66 -11.18 -10.87
C ILE A 136 33.21 -12.52 -11.35
N LEU A 137 33.24 -12.73 -12.66
CA LEU A 137 33.74 -13.93 -13.32
C LEU A 137 35.16 -13.66 -13.82
N ASP A 138 36.15 -14.39 -13.32
CA ASP A 138 37.53 -14.33 -13.79
C ASP A 138 37.84 -15.51 -14.72
N PHE A 139 38.30 -15.21 -15.93
CA PHE A 139 38.69 -16.21 -16.94
C PHE A 139 40.22 -16.27 -17.14
N LYS A 140 41.00 -15.46 -16.42
CA LYS A 140 42.44 -15.25 -16.65
C LYS A 140 42.78 -14.87 -18.10
N HIS A 141 41.83 -14.28 -18.81
CA HIS A 141 41.96 -13.85 -20.21
C HIS A 141 41.63 -12.37 -20.34
N LYS A 142 42.47 -11.60 -21.03
CA LYS A 142 42.24 -10.17 -21.26
C LYS A 142 41.32 -9.97 -22.47
N LEU A 143 40.17 -9.32 -22.23
CA LEU A 143 39.16 -9.05 -23.26
C LEU A 143 39.63 -7.94 -24.19
N SER A 144 39.66 -8.20 -25.50
CA SER A 144 40.04 -7.24 -26.54
C SER A 144 38.80 -6.62 -27.21
N PRO A 145 38.80 -5.31 -27.54
CA PRO A 145 37.67 -4.69 -28.25
C PRO A 145 37.50 -5.18 -29.71
N ILE A 146 38.45 -5.94 -30.25
CA ILE A 146 38.49 -6.35 -31.66
C ILE A 146 37.67 -7.63 -31.92
N TYR A 147 37.49 -8.47 -30.89
CA TYR A 147 36.82 -9.77 -31.02
C TYR A 147 35.40 -9.72 -30.47
N ASN A 148 34.54 -10.58 -31.03
CA ASN A 148 33.21 -10.83 -30.50
C ASN A 148 33.26 -11.91 -29.44
N TYR A 149 32.58 -11.68 -28.31
CA TYR A 149 32.53 -12.63 -27.21
C TYR A 149 31.11 -13.15 -26.97
N THR A 150 31.01 -14.43 -26.63
CA THR A 150 29.80 -15.04 -26.10
C THR A 150 30.09 -15.63 -24.73
N LEU A 151 29.38 -15.16 -23.71
CA LEU A 151 29.46 -15.68 -22.35
C LEU A 151 28.35 -16.71 -22.13
N ASN A 152 28.73 -17.96 -21.90
CA ASN A 152 27.81 -19.02 -21.50
C ASN A 152 27.88 -19.20 -19.99
N ILE A 153 26.73 -19.17 -19.32
CA ILE A 153 26.59 -19.36 -17.88
C ILE A 153 25.55 -20.45 -17.62
N VAL A 154 25.91 -21.45 -16.82
CA VAL A 154 25.00 -22.46 -16.29
C VAL A 154 24.72 -22.14 -14.83
N PHE A 155 23.44 -22.10 -14.47
CA PHE A 155 23.01 -21.72 -13.13
C PHE A 155 21.80 -22.52 -12.66
N SER A 156 21.57 -22.49 -11.35
CA SER A 156 20.39 -23.07 -10.72
C SER A 156 19.90 -22.20 -9.57
N SER A 157 18.60 -22.29 -9.28
CA SER A 157 17.98 -21.59 -8.16
C SER A 157 16.65 -22.24 -7.75
N ILE A 158 16.05 -21.67 -6.71
CA ILE A 158 14.75 -22.06 -6.16
C ILE A 158 13.64 -21.15 -6.68
N VAL A 159 12.46 -21.71 -6.90
CA VAL A 159 11.23 -20.96 -7.16
C VAL A 159 10.70 -20.49 -5.80
N ALA A 160 10.88 -19.21 -5.48
CA ALA A 160 10.57 -18.65 -4.17
C ALA A 160 9.54 -17.52 -4.23
N GLU A 161 8.78 -17.35 -3.14
CA GLU A 161 7.84 -16.22 -2.97
C GLU A 161 8.56 -14.85 -2.98
N SER A 162 9.86 -14.84 -2.68
CA SER A 162 10.70 -13.65 -2.49
C SER A 162 11.39 -13.10 -3.75
N GLY A 163 11.16 -13.63 -4.95
CA GLY A 163 11.54 -12.98 -6.22
C GLY A 163 12.23 -13.87 -7.26
N GLY A 164 12.37 -13.36 -8.49
CA GLY A 164 12.79 -14.12 -9.68
C GLY A 164 11.57 -14.77 -10.37
N LEU A 165 11.44 -16.09 -10.26
CA LEU A 165 10.19 -16.81 -10.52
C LEU A 165 9.34 -16.85 -9.25
N PHE A 166 8.27 -16.07 -9.21
CA PHE A 166 7.28 -16.09 -8.15
C PHE A 166 6.27 -17.21 -8.41
N LYS A 167 6.02 -17.99 -7.37
CA LYS A 167 5.02 -19.07 -7.38
C LYS A 167 3.90 -18.72 -6.42
N THR A 168 2.67 -18.70 -6.93
CA THR A 168 1.45 -18.54 -6.15
C THR A 168 0.55 -19.75 -6.32
N SER A 169 -0.09 -20.19 -5.24
CA SER A 169 -1.07 -21.27 -5.32
C SER A 169 -2.42 -20.68 -5.73
N ILE A 170 -3.00 -21.23 -6.78
CA ILE A 170 -4.42 -21.10 -7.09
C ILE A 170 -5.12 -22.33 -6.49
N THR A 171 -5.96 -22.13 -5.49
CA THR A 171 -6.94 -23.17 -5.13
C THR A 171 -7.99 -23.21 -6.22
N SER A 172 -7.94 -24.23 -7.07
CA SER A 172 -9.07 -24.55 -7.94
C SER A 172 -10.02 -25.46 -7.16
N TYR A 173 -11.25 -24.99 -6.96
CA TYR A 173 -12.32 -25.83 -6.40
C TYR A 173 -12.89 -26.79 -7.47
N VAL A 174 -12.26 -26.88 -8.64
CA VAL A 174 -12.80 -27.60 -9.82
C VAL A 174 -12.68 -29.11 -9.66
N ASN A 175 -11.66 -29.60 -8.94
CA ASN A 175 -11.60 -31.01 -8.55
C ASN A 175 -11.94 -31.16 -7.07
N ARG A 176 -12.86 -32.08 -6.79
CA ARG A 176 -13.59 -32.28 -5.52
C ARG A 176 -12.71 -32.59 -4.29
N ASP A 177 -11.39 -32.56 -4.43
CA ASP A 177 -10.37 -32.96 -3.43
C ASP A 177 -9.47 -31.79 -2.94
N GLY A 178 -9.68 -30.55 -3.39
CA GLY A 178 -8.96 -29.39 -2.85
C GLY A 178 -7.47 -29.33 -3.22
N HIS A 179 -7.08 -29.90 -4.36
CA HIS A 179 -5.71 -29.81 -4.85
C HIS A 179 -5.31 -28.36 -5.14
N LYS A 180 -4.20 -27.92 -4.52
CA LYS A 180 -3.57 -26.63 -4.84
C LYS A 180 -2.92 -26.72 -6.21
N GLU A 181 -3.33 -25.84 -7.12
CA GLU A 181 -2.67 -25.65 -8.41
C GLU A 181 -1.72 -24.47 -8.29
N TRP A 182 -0.72 -24.40 -9.16
CA TRP A 182 0.33 -23.38 -9.07
C TRP A 182 0.34 -22.53 -10.33
N VAL A 183 0.53 -21.23 -10.15
CA VAL A 183 0.94 -20.32 -11.22
C VAL A 183 2.34 -19.85 -10.90
N ILE A 184 3.21 -19.94 -11.90
CA ILE A 184 4.57 -19.43 -11.82
C ILE A 184 4.65 -18.25 -12.77
N ALA A 185 5.05 -17.08 -12.25
CA ALA A 185 5.18 -15.87 -13.02
C ALA A 185 6.43 -15.11 -12.59
N THR A 186 7.08 -14.40 -13.51
CA THR A 186 8.26 -13.59 -13.19
C THR A 186 7.89 -12.37 -12.36
N ARG A 187 8.52 -12.22 -11.19
CA ARG A 187 8.38 -11.06 -10.31
C ARG A 187 9.70 -10.29 -10.26
N ASN A 188 9.99 -9.60 -11.35
CA ASN A 188 11.17 -8.79 -11.58
C ASN A 188 10.83 -7.29 -11.73
N SER A 189 10.18 -6.69 -10.72
CA SER A 189 10.05 -5.22 -10.67
C SER A 189 11.41 -4.60 -10.30
N ALA A 190 11.73 -3.46 -10.92
CA ALA A 190 13.02 -2.78 -10.80
C ALA A 190 14.22 -3.72 -11.04
N ILE A 191 14.90 -4.14 -9.97
CA ILE A 191 16.15 -4.92 -9.99
C ILE A 191 15.93 -6.43 -9.76
N GLY A 192 14.74 -6.96 -10.02
CA GLY A 192 14.43 -8.36 -9.70
C GLY A 192 14.88 -9.39 -10.75
N THR A 193 15.36 -8.98 -11.93
CA THR A 193 15.72 -9.93 -13.01
C THR A 193 17.00 -10.69 -12.70
N ARG A 194 17.90 -10.09 -11.92
CA ARG A 194 19.11 -10.73 -11.38
C ARG A 194 18.86 -11.97 -10.51
N ARG A 195 17.59 -12.23 -10.14
CA ARG A 195 17.13 -13.45 -9.43
C ARG A 195 16.55 -14.51 -10.37
N LEU A 196 16.39 -14.19 -11.65
CA LEU A 196 15.88 -15.10 -12.68
C LEU A 196 17.02 -15.69 -13.52
N PHE A 197 17.96 -14.86 -13.94
CA PHE A 197 19.21 -15.28 -14.59
C PHE A 197 20.29 -14.22 -14.36
N PRO A 198 21.58 -14.58 -14.37
CA PRO A 198 22.67 -13.61 -14.19
C PRO A 198 22.71 -12.64 -15.38
N CYS A 199 22.64 -11.34 -15.13
CA CYS A 199 22.50 -10.35 -16.20
C CYS A 199 22.95 -8.93 -15.83
N TRP A 200 23.08 -8.06 -16.84
CA TRP A 200 23.26 -6.62 -16.62
C TRP A 200 21.91 -5.97 -16.31
N ASP A 201 21.41 -6.18 -15.08
CA ASP A 201 20.08 -5.75 -14.63
C ASP A 201 19.97 -4.23 -14.34
N GLU A 202 20.18 -3.43 -15.40
CA GLU A 202 20.10 -1.97 -15.41
C GLU A 202 19.18 -1.50 -16.55
N PRO A 203 18.26 -0.54 -16.31
CA PRO A 203 17.18 -0.24 -17.25
C PRO A 203 17.66 0.42 -18.56
N GLY A 204 18.83 1.07 -18.53
CA GLY A 204 19.47 1.66 -19.70
C GLY A 204 20.07 0.63 -20.68
N LEU A 205 20.37 -0.58 -20.20
CA LEU A 205 21.02 -1.64 -20.96
C LEU A 205 19.97 -2.55 -21.61
N LYS A 206 19.57 -2.18 -22.83
CA LYS A 206 18.60 -2.96 -23.62
C LYS A 206 19.31 -4.06 -24.43
N ALA A 207 18.69 -5.23 -24.50
CA ALA A 207 19.17 -6.35 -25.29
C ALA A 207 18.00 -7.13 -25.92
N ASN A 208 18.30 -7.94 -26.92
CA ASN A 208 17.35 -8.89 -27.50
C ASN A 208 17.31 -10.16 -26.63
N PHE A 209 16.14 -10.76 -26.45
CA PHE A 209 15.96 -11.98 -25.68
C PHE A 209 15.32 -13.08 -26.52
N THR A 210 15.98 -14.24 -26.57
CA THR A 210 15.40 -15.51 -27.02
C THR A 210 15.21 -16.38 -25.80
N ILE A 211 13.95 -16.74 -25.51
CA ILE A 211 13.59 -17.52 -24.33
C ILE A 211 13.18 -18.92 -24.78
N ASN A 212 13.76 -19.94 -24.15
CA ASN A 212 13.41 -21.34 -24.32
C ASN A 212 13.02 -21.90 -22.95
N LEU A 213 11.87 -22.55 -22.86
CA LEU A 213 11.35 -23.09 -21.61
C LEU A 213 11.11 -24.57 -21.75
N LYS A 214 11.64 -25.34 -20.81
CA LYS A 214 11.31 -26.74 -20.56
C LYS A 214 10.43 -26.82 -19.32
N TYR A 215 9.27 -27.45 -19.44
CA TYR A 215 8.24 -27.47 -18.39
C TYR A 215 7.32 -28.69 -18.55
N HIS A 216 6.58 -29.02 -17.49
CA HIS A 216 5.64 -30.14 -17.48
C HIS A 216 4.43 -29.92 -18.40
N ASN A 217 3.98 -30.97 -19.10
CA ASN A 217 2.94 -30.90 -20.14
C ASN A 217 1.54 -30.42 -19.68
N SER A 218 1.31 -30.39 -18.36
CA SER A 218 0.08 -29.87 -17.77
C SER A 218 0.00 -28.34 -17.78
N TYR A 219 1.11 -27.66 -18.05
CA TYR A 219 1.19 -26.20 -18.10
C TYR A 219 1.19 -25.69 -19.54
N THR A 220 0.77 -24.44 -19.69
CA THR A 220 0.98 -23.60 -20.87
C THR A 220 1.98 -22.53 -20.50
N ALA A 221 3.03 -22.41 -21.30
CA ALA A 221 4.04 -21.39 -21.14
C ALA A 221 3.75 -20.18 -22.03
N LEU A 222 3.87 -18.99 -21.43
CA LEU A 222 3.72 -17.69 -22.08
C LEU A 222 4.94 -16.83 -21.74
N SER A 223 5.32 -15.97 -22.66
CA SER A 223 6.41 -15.01 -22.52
C SER A 223 6.11 -13.77 -23.36
N ASN A 224 7.05 -12.83 -23.42
CA ASN A 224 6.89 -11.55 -24.14
C ASN A 224 6.55 -11.73 -25.63
N MET A 225 7.04 -12.82 -26.24
CA MET A 225 6.88 -13.10 -27.67
C MET A 225 6.10 -14.41 -27.88
N PRO A 226 5.51 -14.66 -29.06
CA PRO A 226 4.80 -15.91 -29.35
C PRO A 226 5.75 -17.11 -29.47
N VAL A 227 5.20 -18.32 -29.27
CA VAL A 227 5.91 -19.59 -29.46
C VAL A 227 6.15 -19.81 -30.97
N ILE A 228 7.39 -20.08 -31.35
CA ILE A 228 7.79 -20.46 -32.73
C ILE A 228 7.71 -21.97 -32.91
N SER A 229 8.17 -22.72 -31.92
CA SER A 229 8.18 -24.19 -31.97
C SER A 229 8.01 -24.78 -30.58
N SER A 230 7.35 -25.93 -30.51
CA SER A 230 7.27 -26.73 -29.29
C SER A 230 7.51 -28.20 -29.64
N ARG A 231 8.25 -28.90 -28.79
CA ARG A 231 8.55 -30.33 -28.94
C ARG A 231 8.28 -31.01 -27.61
N ARG A 232 7.60 -32.17 -27.64
CA ARG A 232 7.49 -33.04 -26.45
C ARG A 232 8.79 -33.81 -26.29
N SER A 233 9.28 -33.92 -25.05
CA SER A 233 10.43 -34.76 -24.72
C SER A 233 10.10 -36.24 -24.95
N LYS A 234 11.13 -37.08 -25.11
CA LYS A 234 10.97 -38.54 -25.24
C LYS A 234 10.41 -39.17 -23.95
N ASP A 235 10.66 -38.54 -22.80
CA ASP A 235 9.97 -38.82 -21.55
C ASP A 235 8.62 -38.10 -21.57
N ASN A 236 7.51 -38.84 -21.54
CA ASN A 236 6.15 -38.44 -21.94
C ASN A 236 5.50 -37.23 -21.21
N ASN A 237 6.21 -36.53 -20.33
CA ASN A 237 5.65 -35.51 -19.43
C ASN A 237 6.21 -34.08 -19.58
N GLU A 238 7.17 -33.84 -20.48
CA GLU A 238 7.80 -32.51 -20.63
C GLU A 238 7.62 -31.91 -22.03
N ILE A 239 7.51 -30.59 -22.08
CA ILE A 239 7.45 -29.78 -23.30
C ILE A 239 8.63 -28.81 -23.30
N MET A 240 9.34 -28.75 -24.42
CA MET A 240 10.32 -27.70 -24.71
C MET A 240 9.69 -26.73 -25.70
N ALA A 241 9.47 -25.48 -25.28
CA ALA A 241 8.93 -24.41 -26.11
C ALA A 241 9.99 -23.34 -26.37
N ARG A 242 10.10 -22.92 -27.63
CA ARG A 242 10.98 -21.84 -28.09
C ARG A 242 10.15 -20.65 -28.52
N PHE A 243 10.40 -19.50 -27.89
CA PHE A 243 9.73 -18.24 -28.17
C PHE A 243 10.50 -17.41 -29.21
N ALA A 244 9.79 -16.52 -29.91
CA ALA A 244 10.44 -15.60 -30.84
C ALA A 244 11.33 -14.59 -30.12
N THR A 245 12.33 -14.07 -30.83
CA THR A 245 13.27 -13.09 -30.27
C THR A 245 12.57 -11.75 -30.07
N THR A 246 12.72 -11.15 -28.89
CA THR A 246 12.19 -9.81 -28.59
C THR A 246 12.91 -8.73 -29.41
N PRO A 247 12.31 -7.54 -29.59
CA PRO A 247 13.10 -6.33 -29.83
C PRO A 247 14.04 -6.05 -28.65
N ALA A 248 14.95 -5.08 -28.80
CA ALA A 248 15.83 -4.68 -27.72
C ALA A 248 15.02 -4.04 -26.57
N ILE A 249 14.89 -4.76 -25.46
CA ILE A 249 14.14 -4.34 -24.26
C ILE A 249 15.06 -4.34 -23.03
N PRO A 250 14.74 -3.57 -21.97
CA PRO A 250 15.40 -3.72 -20.67
C PRO A 250 15.11 -5.08 -20.01
N THR A 251 16.02 -5.57 -19.18
CA THR A 251 15.91 -6.84 -18.44
C THR A 251 14.64 -6.93 -17.58
N TYR A 252 14.25 -5.85 -16.90
CA TYR A 252 13.07 -5.83 -16.02
C TYR A 252 11.73 -6.03 -16.76
N LEU A 253 11.70 -5.91 -18.09
CA LEU A 253 10.50 -6.19 -18.90
C LEU A 253 10.37 -7.64 -19.32
N VAL A 254 11.41 -8.46 -19.12
CA VAL A 254 11.36 -9.91 -19.41
C VAL A 254 10.28 -10.55 -18.56
N ALA A 255 9.43 -11.35 -19.20
CA ALA A 255 8.29 -12.00 -18.59
C ALA A 255 8.23 -13.48 -18.95
N ILE A 256 7.97 -14.31 -17.95
CA ILE A 256 7.66 -15.73 -18.11
C ILE A 256 6.46 -16.04 -17.24
N VAL A 257 5.51 -16.78 -17.78
CA VAL A 257 4.28 -17.20 -17.11
C VAL A 257 4.01 -18.65 -17.46
N LEU A 258 3.96 -19.52 -16.45
CA LEU A 258 3.49 -20.90 -16.55
C LEU A 258 2.15 -21.01 -15.84
N ILE A 259 1.09 -21.31 -16.60
CA ILE A 259 -0.27 -21.48 -16.07
C ILE A 259 -0.84 -22.80 -16.58
N ARG A 260 -1.55 -23.52 -15.71
CA ARG A 260 -2.20 -24.78 -16.07
C ARG A 260 -3.37 -24.56 -17.04
N SER A 261 -3.41 -25.32 -18.15
CA SER A 261 -4.39 -25.11 -19.23
C SER A 261 -5.86 -25.35 -18.82
N SER A 262 -6.10 -26.09 -17.73
CA SER A 262 -7.43 -26.45 -17.22
C SER A 262 -8.13 -25.34 -16.42
N VAL A 263 -7.52 -24.16 -16.25
CA VAL A 263 -7.89 -23.21 -15.18
C VAL A 263 -8.25 -21.82 -15.71
N ILE A 264 -8.29 -21.56 -17.02
CA ILE A 264 -8.40 -20.18 -17.52
C ILE A 264 -9.59 -19.96 -18.45
N SER A 265 -10.30 -18.87 -18.22
CA SER A 265 -11.32 -18.34 -19.13
C SER A 265 -10.79 -17.24 -20.03
N PHE A 266 -11.25 -17.23 -21.29
CA PHE A 266 -10.95 -16.21 -22.30
C PHE A 266 -12.17 -15.31 -22.54
N THR A 267 -11.95 -14.00 -22.71
CA THR A 267 -12.93 -13.05 -23.27
C THR A 267 -12.48 -12.66 -24.68
N ALA A 268 -13.38 -12.72 -25.66
CA ALA A 268 -13.04 -12.85 -27.08
C ALA A 268 -12.23 -11.70 -27.70
N ASP A 269 -12.29 -10.48 -27.14
CA ASP A 269 -11.71 -9.30 -27.80
C ASP A 269 -10.27 -8.98 -27.30
N PHE A 270 -9.89 -9.40 -26.09
CA PHE A 270 -8.55 -9.23 -25.51
C PHE A 270 -8.17 -10.41 -24.61
N LYS A 271 -6.90 -10.86 -24.65
CA LYS A 271 -6.41 -12.04 -23.91
C LYS A 271 -6.23 -11.74 -22.41
N LEU A 272 -7.32 -11.59 -21.66
CA LEU A 272 -7.31 -11.51 -20.19
C LEU A 272 -7.32 -12.92 -19.58
N TRP A 273 -6.19 -13.32 -19.04
CA TRP A 273 -5.96 -14.59 -18.36
C TRP A 273 -6.27 -14.47 -16.87
N SER A 274 -7.00 -15.44 -16.32
CA SER A 274 -7.39 -15.49 -14.91
C SER A 274 -7.75 -16.92 -14.50
N ARG A 275 -8.04 -17.15 -13.22
CA ARG A 275 -8.63 -18.42 -12.79
C ARG A 275 -10.11 -18.52 -13.21
N GLN A 276 -10.53 -19.71 -13.62
CA GLN A 276 -11.84 -19.98 -14.21
C GLN A 276 -13.00 -19.57 -13.30
N GLN A 277 -12.84 -19.67 -11.98
CA GLN A 277 -13.89 -19.28 -11.03
C GLN A 277 -14.17 -17.77 -11.03
N MET A 278 -13.22 -16.94 -11.45
CA MET A 278 -13.34 -15.49 -11.42
C MET A 278 -13.76 -14.90 -12.76
N ARG A 279 -14.05 -15.73 -13.76
CA ARG A 279 -14.42 -15.31 -15.13
C ARG A 279 -15.49 -14.22 -15.14
N GLU A 280 -16.59 -14.44 -14.40
CA GLU A 280 -17.71 -13.49 -14.38
C GLU A 280 -17.31 -12.18 -13.69
N ASN A 281 -16.56 -12.27 -12.59
CA ASN A 281 -16.12 -11.11 -11.81
C ASN A 281 -15.09 -10.22 -12.51
N ILE A 282 -14.41 -10.71 -13.55
CA ILE A 282 -13.44 -9.91 -14.32
C ILE A 282 -13.94 -9.56 -15.72
N ARG A 283 -15.16 -10.01 -16.09
CA ARG A 283 -15.73 -9.76 -17.42
C ARG A 283 -15.82 -8.26 -17.71
N ASP A 284 -16.21 -7.48 -16.71
CA ASP A 284 -16.25 -6.01 -16.78
C ASP A 284 -14.86 -5.41 -17.01
N ALA A 285 -13.81 -5.96 -16.38
CA ALA A 285 -12.43 -5.54 -16.62
C ALA A 285 -12.01 -5.76 -18.08
N GLY A 286 -12.40 -6.90 -18.68
CA GLY A 286 -12.18 -7.16 -20.10
C GLY A 286 -12.82 -6.09 -21.00
N GLY A 287 -14.08 -5.72 -20.75
CA GLY A 287 -14.76 -4.66 -21.50
C GLY A 287 -14.15 -3.26 -21.29
N ILE A 288 -13.62 -2.99 -20.10
CA ILE A 288 -12.91 -1.75 -19.79
C ILE A 288 -11.59 -1.67 -20.58
N ILE A 289 -10.82 -2.76 -20.61
CA ILE A 289 -9.59 -2.86 -21.42
C ILE A 289 -9.91 -2.54 -22.88
N THR A 290 -10.95 -3.17 -23.46
CA THR A 290 -11.38 -2.92 -24.84
C THR A 290 -11.62 -1.43 -25.12
N LYS A 291 -12.41 -0.78 -24.25
CA LYS A 291 -12.79 0.64 -24.43
C LYS A 291 -11.58 1.58 -24.35
N PHE A 292 -10.70 1.37 -23.37
CA PHE A 292 -9.51 2.21 -23.23
C PHE A 292 -8.50 1.98 -24.35
N THR A 293 -8.30 0.73 -24.76
CA THR A 293 -7.43 0.42 -25.90
C THR A 293 -7.95 1.11 -27.16
N GLN A 294 -9.24 0.99 -27.46
CA GLN A 294 -9.83 1.68 -28.62
C GLN A 294 -9.67 3.20 -28.53
N ALA A 295 -9.95 3.80 -27.37
CA ALA A 295 -9.78 5.24 -27.18
C ALA A 295 -8.31 5.69 -27.38
N PHE A 296 -7.34 4.89 -26.96
CA PHE A 296 -5.92 5.18 -27.18
C PHE A 296 -5.50 4.96 -28.64
N GLU A 297 -6.07 3.98 -29.33
CA GLU A 297 -5.84 3.78 -30.77
C GLU A 297 -6.42 4.92 -31.60
N ASP A 298 -7.60 5.43 -31.24
CA ASP A 298 -8.25 6.56 -31.91
C ASP A 298 -7.45 7.86 -31.72
N GLU A 299 -6.96 8.12 -30.49
CA GLU A 299 -6.19 9.33 -30.17
C GLU A 299 -4.73 9.25 -30.68
N TRP A 300 -4.09 8.07 -30.63
CA TRP A 300 -2.70 7.84 -31.05
C TRP A 300 -2.51 6.63 -32.00
N PRO A 301 -2.99 6.71 -33.26
CA PRO A 301 -2.99 5.57 -34.19
C PRO A 301 -1.62 4.94 -34.45
N ILE A 302 -0.54 5.73 -34.40
CA ILE A 302 0.84 5.28 -34.63
C ILE A 302 1.25 4.18 -33.63
N LEU A 303 0.60 4.15 -32.46
CA LEU A 303 0.96 3.28 -31.35
C LEU A 303 0.03 2.09 -31.14
N GLY A 304 -1.07 1.97 -31.92
CA GLY A 304 -2.01 0.85 -31.77
C GLY A 304 -1.36 -0.53 -31.91
N LYS A 305 -0.26 -0.64 -32.67
CA LYS A 305 0.53 -1.89 -32.76
C LYS A 305 1.14 -2.35 -31.42
N PHE A 306 1.35 -1.44 -30.48
CA PHE A 306 1.93 -1.74 -29.16
C PHE A 306 0.86 -2.15 -28.13
N LEU A 307 -0.42 -1.85 -28.38
CA LEU A 307 -1.54 -2.11 -27.47
C LEU A 307 -2.15 -3.53 -27.62
N ARG A 308 -1.57 -4.38 -28.47
CA ARG A 308 -1.96 -5.80 -28.64
C ARG A 308 -1.37 -6.68 -27.53
N GLU A 309 -1.73 -6.38 -26.30
CA GLU A 309 -1.12 -6.92 -25.10
C GLU A 309 -1.86 -8.17 -24.57
N GLN A 310 -1.16 -8.95 -23.74
CA GLN A 310 -1.77 -10.01 -22.94
C GLN A 310 -1.94 -9.56 -21.50
N HIS A 311 -3.13 -9.74 -20.94
CA HIS A 311 -3.47 -9.26 -19.60
C HIS A 311 -3.57 -10.45 -18.65
N PHE A 312 -3.03 -10.34 -17.44
CA PHE A 312 -3.01 -11.44 -16.47
C PHE A 312 -3.52 -10.96 -15.12
N ALA A 313 -4.57 -11.61 -14.61
CA ALA A 313 -5.04 -11.44 -13.24
C ALA A 313 -4.33 -12.50 -12.36
N ILE A 314 -3.37 -12.08 -11.54
CA ILE A 314 -2.54 -12.99 -10.74
C ILE A 314 -2.94 -12.88 -9.26
N PRO A 315 -3.38 -13.99 -8.62
CA PRO A 315 -3.79 -13.99 -7.21
C PRO A 315 -2.59 -13.94 -6.26
N GLY A 316 -2.74 -13.23 -5.15
CA GLY A 316 -1.67 -13.09 -4.15
C GLY A 316 -0.47 -12.25 -4.61
N TRP A 317 -0.62 -11.50 -5.70
CA TRP A 317 0.39 -10.55 -6.16
C TRP A 317 0.44 -9.37 -5.17
N LEU A 318 1.64 -8.97 -4.72
CA LEU A 318 1.77 -7.92 -3.69
C LEU A 318 1.69 -6.50 -4.28
N ASP A 319 2.13 -6.32 -5.52
CA ASP A 319 2.14 -5.02 -6.20
C ASP A 319 0.77 -4.76 -6.87
N ASP A 320 0.35 -3.52 -7.09
CA ASP A 320 -0.96 -3.24 -7.71
C ASP A 320 -1.07 -3.71 -9.17
N GLY A 321 0.08 -3.98 -9.80
CA GLY A 321 0.24 -4.54 -11.13
C GLY A 321 1.61 -4.19 -11.71
N VAL A 322 2.14 -5.04 -12.59
CA VAL A 322 3.46 -4.86 -13.21
C VAL A 322 3.34 -4.85 -14.72
N ASP A 323 3.90 -3.80 -15.31
CA ASP A 323 3.95 -3.61 -16.75
C ASP A 323 5.18 -4.33 -17.32
N LYS A 324 4.93 -5.35 -18.15
CA LYS A 324 5.95 -6.11 -18.89
C LYS A 324 5.79 -5.85 -20.39
N TRP A 325 6.83 -6.10 -21.19
CA TRP A 325 6.71 -5.86 -22.63
C TRP A 325 5.62 -6.75 -23.24
N GLN A 326 4.58 -6.13 -23.80
CA GLN A 326 3.38 -6.78 -24.37
C GLN A 326 2.59 -7.65 -23.39
N MET A 327 2.81 -7.50 -22.08
CA MET A 327 2.09 -8.24 -21.04
C MET A 327 1.82 -7.33 -19.85
N VAL A 328 0.58 -7.31 -19.35
CA VAL A 328 0.19 -6.53 -18.18
C VAL A 328 -0.24 -7.47 -17.07
N PHE A 329 0.45 -7.44 -15.94
CA PHE A 329 0.08 -8.20 -14.76
C PHE A 329 -0.74 -7.30 -13.83
N TYR A 330 -1.91 -7.75 -13.45
CA TYR A 330 -2.75 -7.15 -12.43
C TYR A 330 -2.75 -8.06 -11.21
N ARG A 331 -2.74 -7.44 -10.04
CA ARG A 331 -3.21 -8.12 -8.85
C ARG A 331 -4.70 -8.45 -9.02
N GLU A 332 -5.06 -9.71 -8.89
CA GLU A 332 -6.43 -10.17 -9.17
C GLU A 332 -7.46 -9.39 -8.34
N GLU A 333 -7.17 -9.17 -7.05
CA GLU A 333 -8.06 -8.45 -6.14
C GLU A 333 -8.26 -6.98 -6.51
N ASN A 334 -7.47 -6.41 -7.42
CA ASN A 334 -7.58 -5.02 -7.85
C ASN A 334 -8.39 -4.83 -9.14
N ILE A 335 -8.68 -5.91 -9.89
CA ILE A 335 -9.47 -5.85 -11.14
C ILE A 335 -10.76 -6.68 -11.09
N ILE A 336 -10.97 -7.43 -10.00
CA ILE A 336 -12.26 -8.03 -9.68
C ILE A 336 -13.29 -6.92 -9.44
N TYR A 337 -14.40 -7.03 -10.17
CA TYR A 337 -15.63 -6.28 -9.97
C TYR A 337 -16.82 -7.22 -10.11
N ASN A 338 -17.46 -7.51 -8.99
CA ASN A 338 -18.73 -8.19 -8.99
C ASN A 338 -19.86 -7.16 -8.98
N LYS A 339 -20.54 -6.99 -10.12
CA LYS A 339 -21.78 -6.19 -10.20
C LYS A 339 -22.79 -6.63 -9.14
N GLU A 340 -22.72 -7.88 -8.68
CA GLU A 340 -23.60 -8.42 -7.65
C GLU A 340 -23.30 -8.00 -6.20
N LEU A 341 -22.14 -7.40 -5.92
CA LEU A 341 -21.68 -7.20 -4.54
C LEU A 341 -20.95 -5.89 -4.34
N ASP A 342 -20.32 -5.37 -5.37
CA ASP A 342 -19.38 -4.28 -5.28
C ASP A 342 -20.04 -2.95 -5.65
N PRO A 343 -19.82 -1.88 -4.87
CA PRO A 343 -20.37 -0.56 -5.15
C PRO A 343 -19.87 -0.02 -6.49
N ILE A 344 -20.61 0.93 -7.08
CA ILE A 344 -20.20 1.52 -8.37
C ILE A 344 -18.84 2.23 -8.29
N ALA A 345 -18.48 2.75 -7.12
CA ALA A 345 -17.15 3.33 -6.85
C ALA A 345 -16.02 2.32 -7.14
N ARG A 346 -16.26 1.02 -6.88
CA ARG A 346 -15.30 -0.05 -7.18
C ARG A 346 -15.04 -0.18 -8.68
N LYS A 347 -16.08 -0.05 -9.51
CA LYS A 347 -15.94 -0.05 -10.97
C LYS A 347 -15.05 1.10 -11.45
N ILE A 348 -15.16 2.26 -10.82
CA ILE A 348 -14.33 3.44 -11.13
C ILE A 348 -12.87 3.17 -10.75
N GLU A 349 -12.60 2.56 -9.60
CA GLU A 349 -11.24 2.17 -9.17
C GLU A 349 -10.60 1.19 -10.15
N VAL A 350 -11.31 0.12 -10.51
CA VAL A 350 -10.87 -0.87 -11.51
C VAL A 350 -10.56 -0.19 -12.84
N SER A 351 -11.45 0.71 -13.29
CA SER A 351 -11.27 1.46 -14.54
C SER A 351 -10.02 2.33 -14.52
N ARG A 352 -9.78 3.07 -13.43
CA ARG A 352 -8.60 3.92 -13.25
C ARG A 352 -7.31 3.12 -13.27
N LEU A 353 -7.29 1.96 -12.61
CA LEU A 353 -6.11 1.10 -12.60
C LEU A 353 -5.79 0.58 -14.00
N ILE A 354 -6.79 0.06 -14.71
CA ILE A 354 -6.60 -0.46 -16.08
C ILE A 354 -6.12 0.65 -17.01
N ALA A 355 -6.76 1.82 -16.99
CA ALA A 355 -6.37 2.97 -17.81
C ALA A 355 -4.93 3.40 -17.55
N ARG A 356 -4.54 3.48 -16.26
CA ARG A 356 -3.16 3.81 -15.86
C ARG A 356 -2.16 2.80 -16.40
N LYS A 357 -2.47 1.50 -16.34
CA LYS A 357 -1.56 0.45 -16.80
C LYS A 357 -1.38 0.44 -18.32
N LEU A 358 -2.48 0.59 -19.06
CA LEU A 358 -2.42 0.75 -20.52
C LEU A 358 -1.64 2.00 -20.93
N ALA A 359 -1.83 3.12 -20.23
CA ALA A 359 -1.05 4.35 -20.49
C ALA A 359 0.44 4.15 -20.20
N SER A 360 0.79 3.46 -19.11
CA SER A 360 2.18 3.14 -18.77
C SER A 360 2.87 2.27 -19.82
N GLN A 361 2.15 1.29 -20.40
CA GLN A 361 2.65 0.46 -21.50
C GLN A 361 2.92 1.28 -22.75
N LEU A 362 1.97 2.15 -23.13
CA LEU A 362 2.10 3.06 -24.25
C LEU A 362 3.37 3.90 -24.13
N ILE A 363 3.55 4.56 -22.99
CA ILE A 363 4.71 5.39 -22.69
C ILE A 363 5.99 4.54 -22.68
N GLY A 364 5.96 3.37 -22.05
CA GLY A 364 7.11 2.44 -21.97
C GLY A 364 7.55 1.86 -23.31
N SER A 365 6.63 1.75 -24.26
CA SER A 365 6.94 1.27 -25.61
C SER A 365 7.84 2.25 -26.39
N VAL A 366 7.73 3.54 -26.10
CA VAL A 366 8.48 4.61 -26.79
C VAL A 366 9.73 5.03 -26.01
N THR A 367 9.68 4.97 -24.67
CA THR A 367 10.74 5.53 -23.83
C THR A 367 11.96 4.61 -23.68
N ARG A 368 13.13 5.24 -23.59
CA ARG A 368 14.37 4.65 -23.04
C ARG A 368 14.61 5.30 -21.68
N ALA A 369 14.08 4.70 -20.62
CA ALA A 369 14.51 5.05 -19.28
C ALA A 369 16.01 4.74 -19.16
N SER A 370 16.86 5.78 -19.12
CA SER A 370 18.31 5.60 -18.94
C SER A 370 18.66 5.12 -17.53
N TRP A 371 17.81 5.43 -16.55
CA TRP A 371 17.94 4.97 -15.16
C TRP A 371 16.59 5.01 -14.43
N TRP A 372 16.51 4.37 -13.26
CA TRP A 372 15.31 4.34 -12.41
C TRP A 372 14.82 5.74 -11.98
N SER A 373 15.73 6.71 -11.86
CA SER A 373 15.40 8.12 -11.56
C SER A 373 14.50 8.77 -12.60
N HIS A 374 14.37 8.18 -13.78
CA HIS A 374 13.55 8.70 -14.88
C HIS A 374 12.17 8.05 -14.98
N MET A 375 11.78 7.19 -14.03
CA MET A 375 10.45 6.58 -14.03
C MET A 375 9.31 7.56 -13.73
N TRP A 376 9.61 8.82 -13.38
CA TRP A 376 8.62 9.87 -13.11
C TRP A 376 7.66 10.10 -14.29
N LEU A 377 8.07 9.81 -15.54
CA LEU A 377 7.18 9.93 -16.70
C LEU A 377 6.04 8.89 -16.67
N HIS A 378 6.26 7.76 -16.00
CA HIS A 378 5.24 6.72 -15.79
C HIS A 378 4.39 6.99 -14.54
N GLU A 379 4.98 7.57 -13.49
CA GLU A 379 4.38 7.60 -12.15
C GLU A 379 4.09 9.02 -11.60
N GLY A 380 4.36 10.08 -12.38
CA GLY A 380 4.23 11.49 -11.96
C GLY A 380 3.11 12.31 -12.63
N PRO A 381 1.85 11.83 -12.71
CA PRO A 381 0.79 12.47 -13.51
C PRO A 381 0.38 13.86 -13.00
N ALA A 382 0.54 14.16 -11.71
CA ALA A 382 0.19 15.46 -11.15
C ALA A 382 1.06 16.60 -11.71
N ILE A 383 2.38 16.35 -11.86
CA ILE A 383 3.31 17.32 -12.45
C ILE A 383 3.03 17.50 -13.95
N LEU A 384 2.71 16.41 -14.65
CA LEU A 384 2.30 16.46 -16.06
C LEU A 384 1.00 17.26 -16.25
N ARG A 385 0.01 17.09 -15.37
CA ARG A 385 -1.23 17.89 -15.37
C ARG A 385 -0.94 19.36 -15.13
N MET A 386 -0.09 19.70 -14.17
CA MET A 386 0.33 21.08 -13.91
C MET A 386 0.99 21.70 -15.15
N LEU A 387 1.89 20.97 -15.81
CA LEU A 387 2.52 21.41 -17.06
C LEU A 387 1.50 21.62 -18.19
N GLN A 388 0.59 20.66 -18.40
CA GLN A 388 -0.45 20.72 -19.41
C GLN A 388 -1.30 21.99 -19.29
N HIS A 389 -1.64 22.40 -18.07
CA HIS A 389 -2.41 23.64 -17.85
C HIS A 389 -1.59 24.88 -18.14
N LEU A 390 -0.31 24.84 -17.79
CA LEU A 390 0.60 25.95 -17.92
C LEU A 390 0.98 26.24 -19.39
N ILE A 391 1.14 25.22 -20.24
CA ILE A 391 1.37 25.41 -21.69
C ILE A 391 0.09 25.33 -22.54
N GLY A 392 -1.02 24.88 -21.95
CA GLY A 392 -2.29 24.65 -22.63
C GLY A 392 -2.40 23.25 -23.28
N ILE A 393 -3.62 22.70 -23.27
CA ILE A 393 -3.90 21.33 -23.73
C ILE A 393 -3.45 21.05 -25.17
N LYS A 394 -3.70 21.99 -26.11
CA LYS A 394 -3.36 21.83 -27.52
C LYS A 394 -1.85 21.73 -27.73
N VAL A 395 -1.09 22.57 -27.03
CA VAL A 395 0.38 22.58 -27.08
C VAL A 395 0.92 21.30 -26.44
N PHE A 396 0.37 20.90 -25.30
CA PHE A 396 0.75 19.65 -24.64
C PHE A 396 0.51 18.42 -25.52
N GLN A 397 -0.68 18.27 -26.11
CA GLN A 397 -1.00 17.18 -27.05
C GLN A 397 -0.06 17.15 -28.26
N LYS A 398 0.25 18.33 -28.83
CA LYS A 398 1.23 18.44 -29.91
C LYS A 398 2.63 17.98 -29.46
N GLY A 399 3.06 18.38 -28.27
CA GLY A 399 4.31 17.92 -27.66
C GLY A 399 4.35 16.41 -27.46
N ILE A 400 3.27 15.81 -26.97
CA ILE A 400 3.11 14.35 -26.89
C ILE A 400 3.26 13.71 -28.27
N ASN A 401 2.60 14.24 -29.30
CA ASN A 401 2.70 13.69 -30.67
C ASN A 401 4.12 13.79 -31.25
N ILE A 402 4.85 14.87 -30.98
CA ILE A 402 6.26 15.00 -31.38
C ILE A 402 7.11 13.97 -30.63
N TYR A 403 6.88 13.81 -29.32
CA TYR A 403 7.61 12.86 -28.48
C TYR A 403 7.41 11.41 -28.93
N LEU A 404 6.15 11.01 -29.15
CA LEU A 404 5.77 9.64 -29.50
C LEU A 404 6.25 9.20 -30.88
N ARG A 405 6.56 10.14 -31.78
CA ARG A 405 7.15 9.85 -33.10
C ARG A 405 8.63 9.51 -33.03
N LYS A 406 9.33 9.85 -31.95
CA LYS A 406 10.76 9.59 -31.81
C LYS A 406 11.00 8.15 -31.34
N PRO A 407 11.60 7.28 -32.17
CA PRO A 407 11.90 5.92 -31.73
C PRO A 407 12.96 5.95 -30.62
N SER A 408 12.71 5.26 -29.50
CA SER A 408 13.62 5.19 -28.35
C SER A 408 13.94 6.54 -27.69
N ALA A 409 12.90 7.34 -27.42
CA ALA A 409 13.02 8.67 -26.84
C ALA A 409 13.51 8.64 -25.37
N SER A 410 14.43 9.51 -25.02
CA SER A 410 14.85 9.76 -23.64
C SER A 410 13.82 10.62 -22.89
N PRO A 411 13.87 10.67 -21.55
CA PRO A 411 13.12 11.64 -20.76
C PRO A 411 13.45 13.10 -21.13
N ASN A 412 14.67 13.40 -21.58
CA ASN A 412 15.03 14.74 -22.04
C ASN A 412 14.35 15.09 -23.38
N ASP A 413 14.15 14.09 -24.24
CA ASP A 413 13.42 14.29 -25.50
C ASP A 413 11.97 14.69 -25.27
N PHE A 414 11.38 14.31 -24.13
CA PHE A 414 10.05 14.77 -23.75
C PHE A 414 10.03 16.29 -23.56
N TRP A 415 11.02 16.84 -22.85
CA TRP A 415 11.13 18.28 -22.64
C TRP A 415 11.40 19.03 -23.94
N PHE A 416 12.27 18.50 -24.80
CA PHE A 416 12.51 19.10 -26.12
C PHE A 416 11.25 19.10 -26.98
N ALA A 417 10.47 18.03 -26.96
CA ALA A 417 9.21 17.95 -27.69
C ALA A 417 8.17 18.95 -27.17
N MET A 418 8.06 19.11 -25.85
CA MET A 418 7.18 20.11 -25.23
C MET A 418 7.62 21.54 -25.56
N GLN A 419 8.93 21.81 -25.49
CA GLN A 419 9.49 23.12 -25.80
C GLN A 419 9.30 23.47 -27.28
N ALA A 420 9.50 22.51 -28.19
CA ALA A 420 9.29 22.70 -29.61
C ALA A 420 7.82 23.03 -29.93
N ALA A 421 6.88 22.28 -29.34
CA ALA A 421 5.46 22.53 -29.49
C ALA A 421 5.06 23.93 -28.96
N HIS A 422 5.63 24.34 -27.83
CA HIS A 422 5.38 25.67 -27.25
C HIS A 422 5.92 26.79 -28.14
N ASN A 423 7.17 26.70 -28.59
CA ASN A 423 7.81 27.73 -29.41
C ASN A 423 7.08 27.94 -30.75
N GLU A 424 6.47 26.90 -31.30
CA GLU A 424 5.68 27.01 -32.53
C GLU A 424 4.32 27.68 -32.29
N ALA A 425 3.73 27.49 -31.11
CA ALA A 425 2.41 28.03 -30.77
C ALA A 425 2.47 29.47 -30.23
N VAL A 426 3.56 29.86 -29.57
CA VAL A 426 3.71 31.16 -28.90
C VAL A 426 4.99 31.85 -29.39
N VAL A 427 4.82 32.94 -30.16
CA VAL A 427 5.92 33.68 -30.80
C VAL A 427 6.63 34.66 -29.84
N THR A 428 6.01 34.99 -28.71
CA THR A 428 6.51 36.00 -27.76
C THR A 428 6.80 35.43 -26.37
N GLY A 429 8.02 35.68 -25.86
CA GLY A 429 8.47 35.33 -24.52
C GLY A 429 9.41 34.12 -24.46
N GLN A 430 10.57 34.27 -23.79
CA GLN A 430 11.45 33.14 -23.49
C GLN A 430 10.84 32.31 -22.35
N PHE A 431 10.16 31.22 -22.70
CA PHE A 431 9.57 30.28 -21.75
C PHE A 431 10.42 29.00 -21.69
N ASN A 432 11.13 28.74 -20.59
CA ASN A 432 11.98 27.55 -20.45
C ASN A 432 11.26 26.45 -19.64
N ILE A 433 10.64 25.51 -20.33
CA ILE A 433 9.87 24.41 -19.70
C ILE A 433 10.77 23.55 -18.81
N THR A 434 11.97 23.21 -19.28
CA THR A 434 12.90 22.34 -18.57
C THR A 434 13.29 22.95 -17.22
N GLY A 435 13.70 24.23 -17.22
CA GLY A 435 14.11 24.94 -16.01
C GLY A 435 12.99 25.07 -14.96
N MET A 436 11.74 25.04 -15.41
CA MET A 436 10.58 25.13 -14.52
C MET A 436 10.20 23.80 -13.88
N ILE A 437 10.19 22.71 -14.64
CA ILE A 437 9.71 21.40 -14.18
C ILE A 437 10.81 20.58 -13.48
N GLU A 438 12.06 20.70 -13.90
CA GLU A 438 13.17 19.92 -13.33
C GLU A 438 13.32 20.08 -11.79
N PRO A 439 13.15 21.27 -11.19
CA PRO A 439 13.13 21.42 -9.73
C PRO A 439 12.00 20.68 -9.02
N TRP A 440 10.89 20.39 -9.69
CA TRP A 440 9.81 19.57 -9.13
C TRP A 440 10.14 18.09 -9.09
N LEU A 441 11.01 17.62 -10.00
CA LEU A 441 11.39 16.21 -10.12
C LEU A 441 12.57 15.84 -9.22
N LYS A 442 13.51 16.77 -9.00
CA LYS A 442 14.75 16.51 -8.26
C LYS A 442 14.65 16.72 -6.76
N ARG A 443 13.57 17.33 -6.26
CA ARG A 443 13.50 17.86 -4.89
C ARG A 443 12.37 17.23 -4.10
N TYR A 444 12.67 16.81 -2.88
CA TYR A 444 11.67 16.31 -1.92
C TYR A 444 10.72 17.42 -1.45
N HIS A 445 9.54 17.02 -0.97
CA HIS A 445 8.47 17.87 -0.41
C HIS A 445 7.78 18.82 -1.41
N TYR A 446 6.47 19.00 -1.26
CA TYR A 446 5.70 20.00 -2.02
C TYR A 446 5.74 21.38 -1.33
N PRO A 447 5.55 22.49 -2.06
CA PRO A 447 5.40 23.81 -1.45
C PRO A 447 4.04 23.96 -0.78
N VAL A 448 3.99 24.77 0.28
CA VAL A 448 2.75 25.25 0.89
C VAL A 448 2.69 26.77 0.71
N LEU A 449 1.62 27.25 0.08
CA LEU A 449 1.32 28.67 -0.02
C LEU A 449 0.61 29.09 1.27
N ASN A 450 1.24 29.93 2.09
CA ASN A 450 0.61 30.55 3.25
C ASN A 450 0.07 31.91 2.86
N VAL A 451 -1.24 32.03 2.87
CA VAL A 451 -1.99 33.22 2.50
C VAL A 451 -2.32 33.98 3.77
N MET A 452 -1.88 35.23 3.83
CA MET A 452 -2.17 36.16 4.92
C MET A 452 -2.75 37.44 4.35
N GLN A 453 -3.99 37.76 4.75
CA GLN A 453 -4.59 39.04 4.40
C GLN A 453 -4.22 40.10 5.44
N TYR A 454 -3.48 41.13 5.03
CA TYR A 454 -3.00 42.19 5.93
C TYR A 454 -3.99 43.36 6.04
N SER A 455 -4.71 43.66 4.96
CA SER A 455 -5.74 44.70 4.93
C SER A 455 -6.82 44.38 3.90
N GLU A 456 -7.83 45.24 3.83
CA GLU A 456 -8.92 45.15 2.82
C GLU A 456 -8.37 45.23 1.39
N TYR A 457 -7.20 45.85 1.20
CA TYR A 457 -6.61 46.10 -0.11
C TYR A 457 -5.47 45.15 -0.47
N TYR A 458 -4.91 44.42 0.51
CA TYR A 458 -3.66 43.68 0.32
C TYR A 458 -3.71 42.27 0.93
N THR A 459 -3.47 41.27 0.07
CA THR A 459 -3.17 39.89 0.47
C THR A 459 -1.74 39.53 0.09
N MET A 460 -1.01 38.97 1.03
CA MET A 460 0.34 38.44 0.83
C MET A 460 0.29 36.92 0.80
N VAL A 461 0.99 36.34 -0.17
CA VAL A 461 1.15 34.89 -0.28
C VAL A 461 2.62 34.56 -0.09
N ASN A 462 2.94 33.92 1.03
CA ASN A 462 4.29 33.48 1.36
C ASN A 462 4.44 31.99 1.06
N VAL A 463 5.44 31.63 0.27
CA VAL A 463 5.76 30.24 -0.01
C VAL A 463 6.60 29.69 1.14
N SER A 464 6.10 28.64 1.78
CA SER A 464 6.91 27.82 2.68
C SER A 464 7.23 26.49 2.01
N ILE A 465 8.50 26.09 2.06
CA ILE A 465 8.95 24.75 1.68
C ILE A 465 9.66 24.19 2.90
N HIS A 466 9.19 23.04 3.40
CA HIS A 466 9.81 22.39 4.56
C HIS A 466 11.29 22.11 4.27
N ASN A 467 12.18 22.73 5.06
CA ASN A 467 13.62 22.43 5.15
C ASN A 467 14.44 22.52 3.85
N THR A 468 14.07 23.36 2.87
CA THR A 468 14.93 23.59 1.68
C THR A 468 15.06 25.07 1.32
N PRO A 469 16.30 25.59 1.17
CA PRO A 469 16.56 26.99 0.79
C PRO A 469 16.39 27.27 -0.72
N GLU A 470 15.99 26.30 -1.54
CA GLU A 470 16.00 26.43 -3.00
C GLU A 470 14.59 26.62 -3.56
N ALA A 471 14.43 27.71 -4.32
CA ALA A 471 13.14 28.16 -4.83
C ALA A 471 12.73 27.42 -6.12
N ARG A 472 11.44 27.07 -6.21
CA ARG A 472 10.81 26.47 -7.40
C ARG A 472 9.98 27.51 -8.14
N TRP A 473 9.80 27.31 -9.43
CA TRP A 473 8.83 28.05 -10.22
C TRP A 473 7.43 27.54 -9.89
N ILE A 474 6.59 28.37 -9.27
CA ILE A 474 5.25 27.97 -8.82
C ILE A 474 4.19 28.71 -9.64
N PRO A 475 3.38 28.00 -10.45
CA PRO A 475 2.25 28.62 -11.13
C PRO A 475 1.12 28.86 -10.13
N VAL A 476 0.98 30.10 -9.65
CA VAL A 476 -0.02 30.49 -8.66
C VAL A 476 -1.27 31.00 -9.37
N THR A 477 -2.35 30.22 -9.31
CA THR A 477 -3.68 30.60 -9.80
C THR A 477 -4.56 31.04 -8.63
N TYR A 478 -5.42 32.04 -8.86
CA TYR A 478 -6.32 32.55 -7.84
C TYR A 478 -7.59 33.17 -8.45
N THR A 479 -8.64 33.22 -7.65
CA THR A 479 -9.88 33.95 -7.94
C THR A 479 -10.42 34.54 -6.63
N THR A 480 -11.22 35.59 -6.75
CA THR A 480 -11.74 36.39 -5.63
C THR A 480 -13.25 36.42 -5.68
N GLN A 481 -13.90 36.59 -4.53
CA GLN A 481 -15.36 36.69 -4.44
C GLN A 481 -16.01 37.72 -5.39
N PRO A 482 -15.48 38.94 -5.62
CA PRO A 482 -16.07 39.89 -6.57
C PRO A 482 -15.79 39.58 -8.06
N ASP A 483 -14.82 38.70 -8.37
CA ASP A 483 -14.43 38.33 -9.75
C ASP A 483 -14.19 36.81 -9.83
N ILE A 484 -15.32 36.08 -9.71
CA ILE A 484 -15.31 34.62 -9.64
C ILE A 484 -15.04 34.05 -11.02
N ASN A 485 -13.87 33.41 -11.18
CA ASN A 485 -13.47 32.74 -12.40
C ASN A 485 -12.55 31.55 -12.12
N PHE A 486 -13.16 30.41 -11.83
CA PHE A 486 -12.45 29.13 -11.66
C PHE A 486 -12.03 28.46 -12.97
N ASN A 487 -12.20 29.12 -14.12
CA ASN A 487 -11.71 28.66 -15.42
C ASN A 487 -10.45 29.43 -15.86
N LYS A 488 -10.03 30.43 -15.08
CA LYS A 488 -8.77 31.16 -15.28
C LYS A 488 -7.60 30.33 -14.78
N LEU A 489 -7.21 29.34 -15.58
CA LEU A 489 -6.14 28.40 -15.25
C LEU A 489 -4.74 28.96 -15.51
N VAL A 490 -4.65 30.15 -16.11
CA VAL A 490 -3.40 30.91 -16.28
C VAL A 490 -3.23 31.86 -15.09
N GLY A 491 -2.25 31.53 -14.24
CA GLY A 491 -1.94 32.26 -13.03
C GLY A 491 -0.68 33.14 -13.14
N ARG A 492 -0.31 33.77 -12.03
CA ARG A 492 0.98 34.46 -11.89
C ARG A 492 2.06 33.44 -11.59
N LEU A 493 3.17 33.53 -12.30
CA LEU A 493 4.30 32.62 -12.08
C LEU A 493 5.22 33.22 -11.01
N LEU A 494 5.28 32.57 -9.84
CA LEU A 494 6.27 32.91 -8.83
C LEU A 494 7.62 32.35 -9.26
N GLN A 495 8.62 33.22 -9.35
CA GLN A 495 9.96 32.91 -9.85
C GLN A 495 11.00 33.11 -8.75
N PRO A 496 11.92 32.15 -8.54
CA PRO A 496 13.12 32.35 -7.72
C PRO A 496 13.89 33.64 -8.07
N PRO A 497 14.49 34.36 -7.10
CA PRO A 497 14.56 34.07 -5.66
C PRO A 497 13.34 34.57 -4.86
N VAL A 498 12.32 35.11 -5.54
CA VAL A 498 11.14 35.67 -4.88
C VAL A 498 10.34 34.56 -4.20
N SER A 499 10.18 34.66 -2.88
CA SER A 499 9.46 33.67 -2.05
C SER A 499 8.05 34.11 -1.68
N TYR A 500 7.59 35.26 -2.18
CA TYR A 500 6.28 35.81 -1.87
C TYR A 500 5.63 36.47 -3.09
N LEU A 501 4.31 36.55 -3.11
CA LEU A 501 3.55 37.35 -4.07
C LEU A 501 2.63 38.30 -3.31
N GLU A 502 2.56 39.53 -3.78
CA GLU A 502 1.58 40.51 -3.33
C GLU A 502 0.46 40.62 -4.35
N PHE A 503 -0.77 40.61 -3.85
CA PHE A 503 -2.00 40.81 -4.60
C PHE A 503 -2.69 42.04 -4.03
N GLY A 504 -2.72 43.11 -4.84
CA GLY A 504 -3.49 44.32 -4.57
C GLY A 504 -4.87 44.20 -5.21
N PHE A 505 -5.90 44.66 -4.48
CA PHE A 505 -7.28 44.62 -4.94
C PHE A 505 -7.85 46.02 -5.14
N ASN A 506 -8.83 46.10 -6.05
CA ASN A 506 -9.51 47.35 -6.40
C ASN A 506 -10.55 47.69 -5.33
N ALA A 507 -11.16 48.89 -5.42
CA ALA A 507 -12.19 49.36 -4.50
C ALA A 507 -13.44 48.46 -4.38
N SER A 508 -13.64 47.50 -5.29
CA SER A 508 -14.75 46.54 -5.27
C SER A 508 -14.51 45.35 -4.33
N TYR A 509 -13.31 45.19 -3.79
CA TYR A 509 -12.96 44.10 -2.87
C TYR A 509 -13.13 44.56 -1.42
N SER A 510 -13.98 43.85 -0.67
CA SER A 510 -14.28 44.09 0.73
C SER A 510 -13.34 43.30 1.66
N ALA A 511 -13.15 43.78 2.89
CA ALA A 511 -12.45 43.05 3.95
C ALA A 511 -13.05 41.65 4.23
N ASP A 512 -14.35 41.50 3.97
CA ASP A 512 -15.10 40.26 4.18
C ASP A 512 -15.05 39.30 2.99
N ASP A 513 -14.52 39.73 1.85
CA ASP A 513 -14.42 38.88 0.65
C ASP A 513 -13.32 37.82 0.80
N TRP A 514 -13.59 36.62 0.28
CA TRP A 514 -12.59 35.56 0.22
C TRP A 514 -11.74 35.64 -1.05
N ILE A 515 -10.54 35.06 -0.95
CA ILE A 515 -9.65 34.74 -2.07
C ILE A 515 -9.29 33.25 -2.02
N ILE A 516 -9.44 32.55 -3.14
CA ILE A 516 -9.12 31.13 -3.26
C ILE A 516 -7.99 30.94 -4.26
N PHE A 517 -6.98 30.16 -3.86
CA PHE A 517 -5.80 29.85 -4.65
C PHE A 517 -5.81 28.39 -5.12
N ASN A 518 -4.95 28.10 -6.09
CA ASN A 518 -4.84 26.79 -6.74
C ASN A 518 -6.17 26.38 -7.40
N ILE A 519 -6.65 27.21 -8.32
CA ILE A 519 -7.87 26.95 -9.09
C ILE A 519 -7.82 25.51 -9.67
N GLN A 520 -8.88 24.76 -9.39
CA GLN A 520 -9.08 23.35 -9.76
C GLN A 520 -7.97 22.38 -9.29
N GLN A 521 -7.23 22.76 -8.23
CA GLN A 521 -6.12 22.00 -7.67
C GLN A 521 -5.11 21.55 -8.75
N VAL A 522 -4.82 22.43 -9.71
CA VAL A 522 -3.94 22.16 -10.85
C VAL A 522 -2.47 22.13 -10.44
N GLY A 523 -2.09 23.03 -9.55
CA GLY A 523 -0.75 23.11 -9.00
C GLY A 523 -0.48 22.02 -7.98
N TYR A 524 0.72 21.44 -8.02
CA TYR A 524 1.15 20.41 -7.07
C TYR A 524 1.64 21.02 -5.74
N TYR A 525 0.78 21.81 -5.10
CA TYR A 525 1.04 22.48 -3.83
C TYR A 525 -0.25 22.61 -3.01
N ARG A 526 -0.10 22.75 -1.70
CA ARG A 526 -1.22 22.99 -0.77
C ARG A 526 -1.34 24.48 -0.45
N VAL A 527 -2.54 24.92 -0.08
CA VAL A 527 -2.78 26.31 0.32
C VAL A 527 -3.27 26.35 1.75
N ASN A 528 -2.53 27.07 2.60
CA ASN A 528 -2.94 27.37 3.96
C ASN A 528 -3.33 28.84 4.07
N TYR A 529 -4.38 29.12 4.79
CA TYR A 529 -4.85 30.48 5.05
C TYR A 529 -4.69 30.82 6.53
N ASP A 530 -4.63 32.10 6.86
CA ASP A 530 -4.83 32.55 8.23
C ASP A 530 -6.26 32.21 8.74
N ASP A 531 -6.43 32.19 10.06
CA ASP A 531 -7.70 31.80 10.69
C ASP A 531 -8.89 32.66 10.23
N TYR A 532 -8.69 33.94 9.92
CA TYR A 532 -9.76 34.83 9.46
C TYR A 532 -10.14 34.52 8.01
N SER A 533 -9.16 34.31 7.15
CA SER A 533 -9.35 33.91 5.76
C SER A 533 -10.05 32.56 5.64
N TRP A 534 -9.68 31.56 6.45
CA TRP A 534 -10.42 30.30 6.51
C TRP A 534 -11.88 30.48 6.91
N LYS A 535 -12.15 31.34 7.90
CA LYS A 535 -13.52 31.65 8.34
C LYS A 535 -14.33 32.37 7.26
N ARG A 536 -13.74 33.28 6.48
CA ARG A 536 -14.44 33.90 5.32
C ARG A 536 -14.86 32.86 4.29
N ILE A 537 -13.96 31.93 3.95
CA ILE A 537 -14.28 30.80 3.07
C ILE A 537 -15.41 29.94 3.66
N ALA A 538 -15.34 29.62 4.96
CA ALA A 538 -16.37 28.83 5.65
C ALA A 538 -17.74 29.52 5.64
N ARG A 539 -17.79 30.84 5.86
CA ARG A 539 -19.02 31.65 5.79
C ARG A 539 -19.63 31.61 4.39
N PHE A 540 -18.83 31.82 3.34
CA PHE A 540 -19.34 31.77 1.97
C PHE A 540 -19.80 30.37 1.57
N LEU A 541 -19.05 29.33 1.96
CA LEU A 541 -19.47 27.94 1.74
C LEU A 541 -20.81 27.63 2.41
N SER A 542 -21.11 28.27 3.55
CA SER A 542 -22.38 28.10 4.25
C SER A 542 -23.54 28.93 3.66
N SER A 543 -23.29 29.76 2.64
CA SER A 543 -24.31 30.53 1.93
C SER A 543 -25.00 29.70 0.83
N GLU A 544 -26.10 30.21 0.28
CA GLU A 544 -26.79 29.57 -0.86
C GLU A 544 -25.92 29.55 -2.13
N ASN A 545 -24.96 30.48 -2.25
CA ASN A 545 -24.10 30.64 -3.42
C ASN A 545 -22.83 29.78 -3.39
N TYR A 546 -22.71 28.83 -2.45
CA TYR A 546 -21.51 28.00 -2.28
C TYR A 546 -21.06 27.27 -3.56
N THR A 547 -21.99 26.97 -4.48
CA THR A 547 -21.71 26.32 -5.76
C THR A 547 -20.91 27.20 -6.73
N GLU A 548 -20.83 28.51 -6.50
CA GLU A 548 -19.96 29.41 -7.26
C GLU A 548 -18.47 29.10 -7.04
N ILE A 549 -18.11 28.54 -5.87
CA ILE A 549 -16.79 27.94 -5.67
C ILE A 549 -16.76 26.61 -6.44
N HIS A 550 -15.84 26.46 -7.39
CA HIS A 550 -15.75 25.25 -8.20
C HIS A 550 -15.58 23.97 -7.36
N VAL A 551 -16.24 22.88 -7.76
CA VAL A 551 -16.31 21.62 -7.01
C VAL A 551 -14.91 21.07 -6.61
N LEU A 552 -13.93 21.13 -7.52
CA LEU A 552 -12.54 20.73 -7.22
C LEU A 552 -11.87 21.59 -6.16
N ASN A 553 -12.19 22.88 -6.08
CA ASN A 553 -11.68 23.75 -5.03
C ASN A 553 -12.41 23.51 -3.70
N ARG A 554 -13.71 23.23 -3.72
CA ARG A 554 -14.43 22.78 -2.51
C ARG A 554 -13.82 21.50 -1.93
N ALA A 555 -13.49 20.54 -2.81
CA ALA A 555 -12.76 19.33 -2.43
C ALA A 555 -11.36 19.65 -1.88
N GLN A 556 -10.58 20.49 -2.59
CA GLN A 556 -9.26 20.91 -2.14
C GLN A 556 -9.31 21.56 -0.75
N ILE A 557 -10.27 22.45 -0.49
CA ILE A 557 -10.44 23.14 0.79
C ILE A 557 -10.56 22.14 1.95
N ILE A 558 -11.38 21.10 1.81
CA ILE A 558 -11.54 20.07 2.84
C ILE A 558 -10.24 19.25 3.00
N ASP A 559 -9.60 18.85 1.90
CA ASP A 559 -8.36 18.08 1.92
C ASP A 559 -7.19 18.85 2.56
N ASP A 560 -6.99 20.11 2.17
CA ASP A 560 -5.97 21.01 2.71
C ASP A 560 -6.26 21.30 4.19
N ALA A 561 -7.50 21.64 4.55
CA ALA A 561 -7.86 21.92 5.94
C ALA A 561 -7.65 20.70 6.85
N PHE A 562 -8.03 19.49 6.40
CA PHE A 562 -7.78 18.27 7.16
C PHE A 562 -6.28 18.00 7.34
N HIS A 563 -5.48 18.17 6.28
CA HIS A 563 -4.03 18.02 6.35
C HIS A 563 -3.38 18.98 7.35
N PHE A 564 -3.80 20.26 7.35
CA PHE A 564 -3.27 21.25 8.29
C PHE A 564 -3.77 21.04 9.72
N MET A 565 -5.00 20.55 9.91
CA MET A 565 -5.49 20.16 11.22
C MET A 565 -4.67 19.00 11.80
N MET A 566 -4.44 17.95 11.01
CA MET A 566 -3.67 16.78 11.44
C MET A 566 -2.19 17.08 11.70
N SER A 567 -1.64 18.14 11.09
CA SER A 567 -0.28 18.62 11.34
C SER A 567 -0.18 19.71 12.41
N GLY A 568 -1.29 20.08 13.06
CA GLY A 568 -1.32 21.10 14.11
C GLY A 568 -1.16 22.55 13.63
N LYS A 569 -1.31 22.79 12.32
CA LYS A 569 -1.22 24.12 11.69
C LYS A 569 -2.58 24.80 11.50
N LEU A 570 -3.68 24.07 11.67
CA LEU A 570 -5.04 24.59 11.66
C LEU A 570 -5.77 24.12 12.91
N GLN A 571 -6.53 25.01 13.55
CA GLN A 571 -7.34 24.66 14.70
C GLN A 571 -8.52 23.76 14.31
N SER A 572 -8.79 22.71 15.08
CA SER A 572 -9.79 21.69 14.72
C SER A 572 -11.20 22.25 14.54
N TYR A 573 -11.55 23.29 15.29
CA TYR A 573 -12.88 23.90 15.19
C TYR A 573 -13.10 24.58 13.82
N ILE A 574 -12.04 25.15 13.22
CA ILE A 574 -12.12 25.78 11.89
C ILE A 574 -12.37 24.72 10.83
N PHE A 575 -11.73 23.55 10.94
CA PHE A 575 -12.01 22.42 10.04
C PHE A 575 -13.49 21.98 10.10
N TRP A 576 -14.05 21.87 11.31
CA TRP A 576 -15.46 21.48 11.46
C TRP A 576 -16.44 22.58 11.02
N GLU A 577 -16.06 23.85 11.16
CA GLU A 577 -16.77 25.00 10.62
C GLU A 577 -16.79 24.93 9.08
N LEU A 578 -15.62 24.76 8.44
CA LEU A 578 -15.47 24.59 7.00
C LEU A 578 -16.28 23.42 6.45
N THR A 579 -16.37 22.30 7.16
CA THR A 579 -17.15 21.14 6.69
C THR A 579 -18.66 21.28 6.96
N SER A 580 -19.12 22.38 7.56
CA SER A 580 -20.54 22.61 7.83
C SER A 580 -21.38 22.71 6.57
N TYR A 581 -20.86 23.29 5.49
CA TYR A 581 -21.61 23.37 4.24
C TYR A 581 -21.91 22.02 3.60
N LEU A 582 -21.25 20.93 4.02
CA LEU A 582 -21.56 19.59 3.51
C LEU A 582 -23.03 19.21 3.76
N LEU A 583 -23.70 19.86 4.72
CA LEU A 583 -25.15 19.76 4.95
C LEU A 583 -26.00 20.04 3.70
N GLN A 584 -25.53 20.91 2.79
CA GLN A 584 -26.23 21.31 1.56
C GLN A 584 -25.61 20.73 0.29
N GLU A 585 -24.39 20.22 0.34
CA GLU A 585 -23.63 19.66 -0.79
C GLU A 585 -24.11 18.27 -1.21
N THR A 586 -24.22 18.02 -2.51
CA THR A 586 -24.59 16.72 -3.08
C THR A 586 -23.63 16.22 -4.16
N ASP A 587 -22.55 16.95 -4.44
CA ASP A 587 -21.53 16.53 -5.38
C ASP A 587 -20.54 15.55 -4.74
N TYR A 588 -20.38 14.37 -5.35
CA TYR A 588 -19.45 13.33 -4.88
C TYR A 588 -18.00 13.81 -4.82
N ILE A 589 -17.56 14.66 -5.75
CA ILE A 589 -16.17 15.13 -5.83
C ILE A 589 -15.86 16.02 -4.61
N ALA A 590 -16.79 16.91 -4.22
CA ALA A 590 -16.65 17.74 -3.02
C ALA A 590 -16.68 16.90 -1.74
N TRP A 591 -17.48 15.82 -1.71
CA TRP A 591 -17.55 14.89 -0.58
C TRP A 591 -16.35 13.94 -0.47
N TYR A 592 -15.67 13.63 -1.57
CA TYR A 592 -14.62 12.62 -1.63
C TYR A 592 -13.51 12.79 -0.57
N PRO A 593 -12.96 14.00 -0.34
CA PRO A 593 -12.01 14.23 0.75
C PRO A 593 -12.61 13.88 2.12
N MET A 594 -13.87 14.25 2.38
CA MET A 594 -14.53 13.93 3.65
C MET A 594 -14.74 12.42 3.82
N LEU A 595 -15.04 11.68 2.76
CA LEU A 595 -15.10 10.22 2.80
C LEU A 595 -13.74 9.60 3.16
N LYS A 596 -12.63 10.17 2.68
CA LYS A 596 -11.27 9.77 3.07
C LYS A 596 -10.92 10.17 4.50
N VAL A 597 -11.44 11.29 4.98
CA VAL A 597 -11.38 11.67 6.39
C VAL A 597 -12.09 10.63 7.26
N PHE A 598 -13.28 10.17 6.88
CA PHE A 598 -14.00 9.12 7.61
C PHE A 598 -13.21 7.82 7.63
N GLU A 599 -12.63 7.40 6.51
CA GLU A 599 -11.75 6.23 6.45
C GLU A 599 -10.59 6.34 7.45
N ARG A 600 -9.92 7.50 7.49
CA ARG A 600 -8.80 7.73 8.43
C ARG A 600 -9.27 7.72 9.88
N ILE A 601 -10.35 8.44 10.20
CA ILE A 601 -10.91 8.58 11.54
C ILE A 601 -11.53 7.26 12.04
N SER A 602 -12.03 6.40 11.15
CA SER A 602 -12.62 5.11 11.51
C SER A 602 -11.64 4.18 12.24
N ASN A 603 -10.34 4.35 12.05
CA ASN A 603 -9.31 3.61 12.80
C ASN A 603 -9.16 4.09 14.26
N ILE A 604 -9.62 5.31 14.55
CA ILE A 604 -9.59 5.95 15.88
C ILE A 604 -10.96 5.82 16.58
N TYR A 605 -12.03 5.62 15.81
CA TYR A 605 -13.39 5.51 16.32
C TYR A 605 -13.62 4.38 17.36
N PRO A 606 -12.96 3.21 17.31
CA PRO A 606 -13.18 2.15 18.30
C PRO A 606 -12.81 2.55 19.75
N PHE A 607 -12.01 3.60 19.95
CA PHE A 607 -11.62 4.06 21.29
C PHE A 607 -12.78 4.80 21.99
N PRO A 608 -13.19 4.38 23.21
CA PRO A 608 -14.36 4.94 23.90
C PRO A 608 -14.37 6.47 24.03
N GLU A 609 -13.21 7.09 24.24
CA GLU A 609 -13.02 8.53 24.42
C GLU A 609 -13.33 9.32 23.14
N SER A 610 -13.15 8.69 21.97
CA SER A 610 -13.35 9.31 20.67
C SER A 610 -14.80 9.14 20.16
N GLN A 611 -15.50 8.10 20.64
CA GLN A 611 -16.79 7.68 20.10
C GLN A 611 -17.87 8.76 20.15
N VAL A 612 -18.01 9.49 21.26
CA VAL A 612 -19.14 10.42 21.42
C VAL A 612 -19.00 11.63 20.49
N LYS A 613 -17.91 12.40 20.65
CA LYS A 613 -17.72 13.66 19.90
C LYS A 613 -17.56 13.45 18.41
N ILE A 614 -16.78 12.43 18.00
CA ILE A 614 -16.56 12.15 16.58
C ILE A 614 -17.84 11.65 15.93
N LYS A 615 -18.60 10.77 16.59
CA LYS A 615 -19.89 10.29 16.07
C LYS A 615 -20.83 11.45 15.80
N GLU A 616 -21.01 12.34 16.77
CA GLU A 616 -21.89 13.50 16.61
C GLU A 616 -21.45 14.39 15.45
N MET A 617 -20.16 14.72 15.37
CA MET A 617 -19.62 15.55 14.28
C MET A 617 -19.83 14.91 12.91
N VAL A 618 -19.56 13.61 12.76
CA VAL A 618 -19.71 12.89 11.48
C VAL A 618 -21.17 12.73 11.09
N LEU A 619 -22.02 12.26 12.01
CA LEU A 619 -23.45 12.03 11.73
C LEU A 619 -24.19 13.34 11.46
N SER A 620 -23.76 14.45 12.07
CA SER A 620 -24.32 15.77 11.78
C SER A 620 -24.19 16.18 10.31
N ARG A 621 -23.26 15.58 9.54
CA ARG A 621 -23.09 15.84 8.09
C ARG A 621 -23.78 14.77 7.23
N LEU A 622 -23.63 13.50 7.61
CA LEU A 622 -24.15 12.38 6.82
C LEU A 622 -25.68 12.29 6.84
N VAL A 623 -26.32 12.49 8.00
CA VAL A 623 -27.77 12.33 8.14
C VAL A 623 -28.52 13.37 7.30
N PRO A 624 -28.17 14.68 7.32
CA PRO A 624 -28.81 15.67 6.45
C PRO A 624 -28.61 15.40 4.96
N LEU A 625 -27.41 14.96 4.56
CA LEU A 625 -27.17 14.52 3.18
C LEU A 625 -28.13 13.40 2.79
N LEU A 626 -28.24 12.35 3.60
CA LEU A 626 -29.11 11.19 3.33
C LEU A 626 -30.60 11.54 3.33
N ARG A 627 -31.02 12.52 4.13
CA ARG A 627 -32.39 13.07 4.05
C ARG A 627 -32.65 13.78 2.72
N LYS A 628 -31.63 14.42 2.13
CA LYS A 628 -31.72 15.12 0.84
C LYS A 628 -31.69 14.17 -0.36
N ILE A 629 -30.76 13.21 -0.39
CA ILE A 629 -30.56 12.31 -1.55
C ILE A 629 -31.32 10.97 -1.45
N GLY A 630 -31.87 10.67 -0.27
CA GLY A 630 -32.63 9.45 0.03
C GLY A 630 -31.78 8.17 0.05
N TYR A 631 -32.42 7.06 0.46
CA TYR A 631 -31.84 5.71 0.43
C TYR A 631 -32.32 4.88 -0.79
N LYS A 632 -33.31 5.37 -1.53
CA LYS A 632 -33.83 4.72 -2.74
C LYS A 632 -32.91 5.03 -3.92
N GLU A 633 -32.48 3.99 -4.64
CA GLU A 633 -31.77 4.14 -5.92
C GLU A 633 -32.79 3.95 -7.05
N CYS A 634 -32.68 4.75 -8.11
CA CYS A 634 -33.56 4.63 -9.26
C CYS A 634 -33.07 3.53 -10.20
N HIS A 635 -33.95 2.58 -10.53
CA HIS A 635 -33.67 1.54 -11.52
C HIS A 635 -33.95 2.08 -12.94
N PRO A 636 -33.09 1.83 -13.95
CA PRO A 636 -33.33 2.29 -15.32
C PRO A 636 -34.65 1.81 -15.92
N ASP A 637 -35.14 0.66 -15.46
CA ASP A 637 -36.36 0.02 -15.97
C ASP A 637 -37.65 0.45 -15.23
N GLU A 638 -37.56 1.28 -14.19
CA GLU A 638 -38.74 1.86 -13.53
C GLU A 638 -39.15 3.14 -14.28
N ASN A 639 -40.12 3.03 -15.20
CA ASN A 639 -40.81 4.19 -15.77
C ASN A 639 -41.71 4.82 -14.70
N ASN A 640 -41.13 5.60 -13.80
CA ASN A 640 -41.87 6.35 -12.78
C ASN A 640 -41.44 7.82 -12.84
N GLU A 641 -42.40 8.75 -12.74
CA GLU A 641 -42.15 10.20 -12.86
C GLU A 641 -41.20 10.74 -11.77
N GLU A 642 -41.05 10.02 -10.64
CA GLU A 642 -40.13 10.34 -9.54
C GLU A 642 -38.66 9.93 -9.78
N CYS A 643 -38.36 9.17 -10.83
CA CYS A 643 -37.00 8.68 -11.11
C CYS A 643 -36.44 9.26 -12.42
N PRO A 644 -35.46 10.18 -12.36
CA PRO A 644 -34.76 10.63 -13.55
C PRO A 644 -34.06 9.43 -14.22
N LYS A 645 -34.30 9.23 -15.51
CA LYS A 645 -33.67 8.15 -16.31
C LYS A 645 -32.13 8.22 -16.31
N ASP A 646 -31.57 9.36 -15.93
CA ASP A 646 -30.13 9.67 -15.95
C ASP A 646 -29.52 9.91 -14.56
N GLU A 647 -29.84 9.09 -13.56
CA GLU A 647 -29.15 9.19 -12.27
C GLU A 647 -27.64 8.90 -12.42
N ASN A 648 -26.83 9.95 -12.26
CA ASN A 648 -25.37 9.94 -12.39
C ASN A 648 -24.70 8.92 -11.45
N HIS A 649 -23.75 8.12 -11.98
CA HIS A 649 -22.94 7.17 -11.21
C HIS A 649 -22.24 7.80 -9.99
N LEU A 650 -21.90 9.09 -10.04
CA LEU A 650 -21.30 9.81 -8.93
C LEU A 650 -22.30 10.03 -7.78
N LEU A 651 -23.56 10.38 -8.08
CA LEU A 651 -24.60 10.51 -7.04
C LEU A 651 -24.90 9.16 -6.39
N LYS A 652 -24.94 8.10 -7.19
CA LYS A 652 -25.05 6.71 -6.68
C LYS A 652 -23.88 6.37 -5.75
N SER A 653 -22.65 6.72 -6.15
CA SER A 653 -21.45 6.53 -5.32
C SER A 653 -21.55 7.28 -4.00
N LEU A 654 -21.99 8.55 -4.03
CA LEU A 654 -22.15 9.38 -2.84
C LEU A 654 -23.16 8.78 -1.88
N ARG A 655 -24.35 8.39 -2.38
CA ARG A 655 -25.39 7.75 -1.55
C ARG A 655 -24.87 6.49 -0.87
N GLN A 656 -24.18 5.64 -1.61
CA GLN A 656 -23.64 4.39 -1.10
C GLN A 656 -22.60 4.60 -0.01
N GLU A 657 -21.64 5.50 -0.24
CA GLU A 657 -20.63 5.80 0.78
C GLU A 657 -21.24 6.51 1.99
N ALA A 658 -22.18 7.45 1.78
CA ALA A 658 -22.86 8.12 2.88
C ALA A 658 -23.66 7.15 3.74
N ALA A 659 -24.46 6.26 3.12
CA ALA A 659 -25.23 5.25 3.83
C ALA A 659 -24.32 4.23 4.55
N LYS A 660 -23.23 3.80 3.91
CA LYS A 660 -22.22 2.94 4.54
C LYS A 660 -21.64 3.59 5.79
N TRP A 661 -21.14 4.81 5.68
CA TRP A 661 -20.53 5.49 6.83
C TRP A 661 -21.55 5.82 7.92
N ALA A 662 -22.77 6.26 7.57
CA ALA A 662 -23.82 6.54 8.56
C ALA A 662 -24.13 5.29 9.40
N CYS A 663 -24.28 4.13 8.75
CA CYS A 663 -24.51 2.86 9.42
C CYS A 663 -23.30 2.40 10.27
N VAL A 664 -22.06 2.60 9.79
CA VAL A 664 -20.81 2.30 10.53
C VAL A 664 -20.70 3.15 11.80
N PHE A 665 -21.02 4.45 11.72
CA PHE A 665 -21.06 5.35 12.89
C PHE A 665 -22.31 5.16 13.76
N GLY A 666 -23.18 4.22 13.41
CA GLY A 666 -24.31 3.80 14.23
C GLY A 666 -25.51 4.74 14.20
N ASP A 667 -25.83 5.28 13.03
CA ASP A 667 -27.10 5.96 12.76
C ASP A 667 -28.27 4.95 12.76
N VAL A 668 -29.37 5.33 13.43
CA VAL A 668 -30.53 4.45 13.64
C VAL A 668 -31.38 4.36 12.38
N ASP A 669 -31.58 5.49 11.69
CA ASP A 669 -32.41 5.53 10.48
C ASP A 669 -31.75 4.73 9.35
N CYS A 670 -30.44 4.87 9.16
CA CYS A 670 -29.67 4.06 8.22
C CYS A 670 -29.85 2.55 8.45
N ARG A 671 -29.72 2.08 9.70
CA ARG A 671 -29.90 0.66 10.04
C ARG A 671 -31.35 0.21 9.85
N ARG A 672 -32.33 1.08 10.14
CA ARG A 672 -33.75 0.80 9.91
C ARG A 672 -34.06 0.66 8.42
N GLU A 673 -33.55 1.56 7.59
CA GLU A 673 -33.69 1.49 6.13
C GLU A 673 -33.02 0.25 5.54
N ALA A 674 -31.83 -0.11 6.04
CA ALA A 674 -31.17 -1.36 5.66
C ALA A 674 -32.02 -2.59 6.02
N ASN A 675 -32.64 -2.59 7.20
CA ASN A 675 -33.52 -3.66 7.64
C ASN A 675 -34.82 -3.73 6.82
N ALA A 676 -35.44 -2.58 6.51
CA ALA A 676 -36.62 -2.52 5.65
C ALA A 676 -36.34 -3.07 4.25
N LYS A 677 -35.19 -2.69 3.67
CA LYS A 677 -34.74 -3.20 2.38
C LYS A 677 -34.45 -4.70 2.40
N LEU A 678 -33.82 -5.19 3.48
CA LEU A 678 -33.60 -6.63 3.69
C LEU A 678 -34.94 -7.39 3.77
N ARG A 679 -35.90 -6.90 4.57
CA ARG A 679 -37.22 -7.53 4.72
C ARG A 679 -37.99 -7.55 3.39
N SER A 680 -37.96 -6.46 2.63
CA SER A 680 -38.56 -6.40 1.30
C SER A 680 -37.95 -7.45 0.36
N HIS A 681 -36.62 -7.58 0.36
CA HIS A 681 -35.92 -8.61 -0.41
C HIS A 681 -36.33 -10.04 0.00
N LEU A 682 -36.51 -10.29 1.30
CA LEU A 682 -36.94 -11.60 1.80
C LEU A 682 -38.40 -11.96 1.47
N LEU A 683 -39.26 -10.97 1.19
CA LEU A 683 -40.67 -11.19 0.84
C LEU A 683 -40.85 -11.46 -0.66
N ASN A 684 -40.07 -10.80 -1.51
CA ASN A 684 -40.21 -10.87 -2.98
C ASN A 684 -39.07 -11.67 -3.63
N LEU A 685 -38.92 -12.96 -3.27
CA LEU A 685 -37.88 -13.86 -3.82
C LEU A 685 -37.95 -14.06 -5.36
N ALA A 686 -39.05 -13.65 -6.01
CA ALA A 686 -39.29 -13.83 -7.45
C ALA A 686 -39.11 -12.56 -8.30
N ILE A 687 -38.97 -11.38 -7.67
CA ILE A 687 -38.79 -10.09 -8.35
C ILE A 687 -37.58 -9.42 -7.71
N ASP A 688 -36.40 -9.82 -8.17
CA ASP A 688 -35.12 -9.41 -7.60
C ASP A 688 -34.77 -7.97 -8.01
N TYR A 689 -35.08 -7.00 -7.14
CA TYR A 689 -34.55 -5.64 -7.23
C TYR A 689 -33.80 -5.21 -5.97
N SER A 690 -33.22 -6.16 -5.23
CA SER A 690 -32.10 -5.78 -4.37
C SER A 690 -30.93 -5.54 -5.31
N LEU A 691 -30.69 -4.27 -5.68
CA LEU A 691 -29.54 -3.87 -6.48
C LEU A 691 -28.30 -4.53 -5.86
N PRO A 692 -27.72 -5.51 -6.54
CA PRO A 692 -26.87 -6.48 -5.83
C PRO A 692 -25.66 -5.85 -5.09
N TRP A 693 -25.13 -4.72 -5.57
CA TRP A 693 -24.07 -3.98 -4.88
C TRP A 693 -24.43 -3.35 -3.52
N TRP A 694 -25.71 -3.34 -3.12
CA TRP A 694 -26.14 -3.02 -1.75
C TRP A 694 -26.08 -4.23 -0.81
N ARG A 695 -25.77 -5.44 -1.30
CA ARG A 695 -25.94 -6.69 -0.54
C ARG A 695 -25.21 -6.68 0.80
N LYS A 696 -23.94 -6.25 0.87
CA LYS A 696 -23.23 -6.14 2.16
C LYS A 696 -23.89 -5.15 3.10
N TRP A 697 -24.28 -3.97 2.60
CA TRP A 697 -24.95 -2.96 3.43
C TRP A 697 -26.32 -3.44 3.92
N THR A 698 -27.17 -3.92 3.00
CA THR A 698 -28.53 -4.41 3.26
C THR A 698 -28.52 -5.60 4.22
N PHE A 699 -27.71 -6.62 3.95
CA PHE A 699 -27.67 -7.80 4.82
C PHE A 699 -26.97 -7.48 6.14
N CYS A 700 -25.75 -6.96 6.13
CA CYS A 700 -25.00 -6.77 7.38
C CYS A 700 -25.66 -5.71 8.29
N HIS A 701 -25.93 -4.50 7.78
CA HIS A 701 -26.56 -3.46 8.60
C HIS A 701 -28.05 -3.71 8.83
N GLY A 702 -28.77 -4.34 7.89
CA GLY A 702 -30.16 -4.72 8.12
C GLY A 702 -30.32 -5.83 9.17
N LEU A 703 -29.36 -6.76 9.26
CA LEU A 703 -29.34 -7.79 10.30
C LEU A 703 -29.00 -7.24 11.68
N SER A 704 -28.27 -6.11 11.77
CA SER A 704 -27.91 -5.49 13.05
C SER A 704 -29.14 -5.22 13.92
N THR A 705 -30.26 -4.78 13.33
CA THR A 705 -31.53 -4.49 14.02
C THR A 705 -32.65 -5.49 13.68
N ALA A 706 -32.32 -6.62 13.05
CA ALA A 706 -33.30 -7.61 12.63
C ALA A 706 -33.90 -8.41 13.80
N ASP A 707 -35.17 -8.78 13.65
CA ASP A 707 -35.82 -9.75 14.52
C ASP A 707 -35.40 -11.19 14.20
N ASN A 708 -35.71 -12.12 15.12
CA ASN A 708 -35.37 -13.52 14.96
C ASN A 708 -35.99 -14.15 13.69
N VAL A 709 -37.16 -13.67 13.26
CA VAL A 709 -37.83 -14.16 12.04
C VAL A 709 -37.00 -13.83 10.80
N THR A 710 -36.53 -12.59 10.70
CA THR A 710 -35.70 -12.11 9.59
C THR A 710 -34.35 -12.84 9.58
N ILE A 711 -33.71 -13.00 10.75
CA ILE A 711 -32.44 -13.75 10.89
C ILE A 711 -32.60 -15.20 10.41
N ASN A 712 -33.67 -15.88 10.83
CA ASN A 712 -33.94 -17.26 10.43
C ASN A 712 -34.19 -17.37 8.92
N LYS A 713 -34.95 -16.45 8.32
CA LYS A 713 -35.16 -16.42 6.86
C LYS A 713 -33.85 -16.25 6.08
N VAL A 714 -32.93 -15.40 6.55
CA VAL A 714 -31.62 -15.23 5.91
C VAL A 714 -30.78 -16.52 6.03
N TYR A 715 -30.85 -17.20 7.18
CA TYR A 715 -30.21 -18.50 7.35
C TYR A 715 -30.81 -19.58 6.45
N ASP A 716 -32.14 -19.59 6.23
CA ASP A 716 -32.78 -20.49 5.28
C ASP A 716 -32.30 -20.26 3.84
N ILE A 717 -32.00 -19.00 3.46
CA ILE A 717 -31.38 -18.70 2.16
C ILE A 717 -30.00 -19.32 2.08
N TYR A 718 -29.19 -19.21 3.14
CA TYR A 718 -27.89 -19.89 3.20
C TYR A 718 -28.04 -21.41 3.03
N LEU A 719 -28.98 -22.05 3.75
CA LEU A 719 -29.23 -23.48 3.62
C LEU A 719 -29.64 -23.90 2.21
N LYS A 720 -30.33 -23.03 1.46
CA LYS A 720 -30.75 -23.29 0.07
C LYS A 720 -29.65 -23.03 -0.96
N GLN A 721 -28.88 -21.96 -0.79
CA GLN A 721 -27.92 -21.48 -1.80
C GLN A 721 -26.47 -21.90 -1.51
N SER A 722 -26.15 -22.31 -0.29
CA SER A 722 -24.78 -22.60 0.18
C SER A 722 -23.79 -21.43 -0.02
N ASP A 723 -24.29 -20.18 -0.03
CA ASP A 723 -23.43 -18.99 -0.15
C ASP A 723 -22.81 -18.62 1.21
N THR A 724 -21.53 -18.96 1.38
CA THR A 724 -20.75 -18.68 2.59
C THR A 724 -20.69 -17.21 2.99
N LYS A 725 -20.93 -16.25 2.08
CA LYS A 725 -20.98 -14.81 2.43
C LYS A 725 -22.19 -14.47 3.30
N ILE A 726 -23.27 -15.24 3.20
CA ILE A 726 -24.44 -15.07 4.06
C ILE A 726 -24.07 -15.38 5.52
N LEU A 727 -23.17 -16.34 5.75
CA LEU A 727 -22.66 -16.65 7.09
C LEU A 727 -21.91 -15.45 7.68
N GLU A 728 -21.09 -14.77 6.90
CA GLU A 728 -20.43 -13.51 7.32
C GLU A 728 -21.49 -12.47 7.70
N PHE A 729 -22.51 -12.25 6.88
CA PHE A 729 -23.55 -11.25 7.15
C PHE A 729 -24.40 -11.58 8.39
N LEU A 730 -24.70 -12.85 8.65
CA LEU A 730 -25.43 -13.29 9.85
C LEU A 730 -24.74 -12.82 11.13
N THR A 731 -23.41 -12.80 11.16
CA THR A 731 -22.64 -12.31 12.32
C THR A 731 -22.76 -10.80 12.56
N CYS A 732 -23.31 -10.05 11.61
CA CYS A 732 -23.56 -8.62 11.82
C CYS A 732 -24.77 -8.31 12.71
N SER A 733 -25.56 -9.32 13.09
CA SER A 733 -26.73 -9.12 13.94
C SER A 733 -26.35 -8.72 15.37
N ASP A 734 -27.01 -7.72 15.95
CA ASP A 734 -26.77 -7.38 17.36
C ASP A 734 -27.30 -8.49 18.31
N ASN A 735 -28.18 -9.39 17.82
CA ASN A 735 -28.62 -10.57 18.56
C ASN A 735 -27.64 -11.75 18.44
N TYR A 736 -26.45 -11.56 19.01
CA TYR A 736 -25.39 -12.58 19.02
C TYR A 736 -25.84 -13.92 19.62
N ARG A 737 -26.81 -13.93 20.55
CA ARG A 737 -27.32 -15.16 21.18
C ARG A 737 -28.04 -16.04 20.16
N GLN A 738 -28.90 -15.45 19.33
CA GLN A 738 -29.59 -16.16 18.26
C GLN A 738 -28.58 -16.74 17.27
N VAL A 739 -27.66 -15.92 16.76
CA VAL A 739 -26.65 -16.34 15.78
C VAL A 739 -25.75 -17.45 16.32
N ILE A 740 -25.31 -17.35 17.58
CA ILE A 740 -24.50 -18.40 18.23
C ILE A 740 -25.34 -19.64 18.56
N SER A 741 -26.64 -19.51 18.84
CA SER A 741 -27.51 -20.69 19.00
C SER A 741 -27.68 -21.45 17.69
N MET A 742 -27.76 -20.74 16.55
CA MET A 742 -27.83 -21.34 15.22
C MET A 742 -26.55 -22.10 14.87
N LEU A 743 -25.38 -21.60 15.30
CA LEU A 743 -24.11 -22.36 15.29
C LEU A 743 -24.23 -23.68 16.05
N MET A 744 -24.74 -23.63 17.29
CA MET A 744 -24.87 -24.82 18.14
C MET A 744 -25.87 -25.83 17.57
N GLU A 745 -26.91 -25.37 16.88
CA GLU A 745 -27.84 -26.23 16.15
C GLU A 745 -27.21 -26.80 14.87
N GLY A 746 -26.41 -26.01 14.15
CA GLY A 746 -25.60 -26.46 13.02
C GLY A 746 -24.67 -27.62 13.37
N MET A 747 -24.15 -27.66 14.62
CA MET A 747 -23.37 -28.79 15.14
C MET A 747 -24.20 -30.06 15.37
N LYS A 748 -25.50 -29.92 15.69
CA LYS A 748 -26.41 -31.05 15.95
C LYS A 748 -26.97 -31.66 14.67
N LEU A 749 -26.86 -30.97 13.54
CA LEU A 749 -27.14 -31.53 12.22
C LEU A 749 -26.04 -32.54 11.87
N THR A 750 -26.06 -33.71 12.51
CA THR A 750 -25.37 -34.88 12.00
C THR A 750 -25.79 -35.07 10.54
N PRO A 751 -24.85 -35.39 9.63
CA PRO A 751 -25.20 -35.59 8.24
C PRO A 751 -26.32 -36.62 8.15
N ARG A 752 -27.43 -36.30 7.46
CA ARG A 752 -28.54 -37.25 7.25
C ARG A 752 -27.95 -38.59 6.80
N ARG A 753 -28.40 -39.71 7.37
CA ARG A 753 -27.96 -41.07 6.97
C ARG A 753 -28.09 -41.17 5.44
N GLY A 754 -26.96 -41.24 4.72
CA GLY A 754 -26.90 -41.19 3.25
C GLY A 754 -26.24 -39.96 2.61
N SER A 755 -25.86 -38.93 3.38
CA SER A 755 -25.13 -37.76 2.87
C SER A 755 -23.77 -38.14 2.27
N SER A 756 -23.41 -37.54 1.14
CA SER A 756 -22.12 -37.80 0.50
C SER A 756 -20.94 -37.34 1.38
N THR A 757 -19.76 -37.96 1.27
CA THR A 757 -18.53 -37.54 1.99
C THR A 757 -18.21 -36.04 1.79
N ARG A 758 -18.61 -35.49 0.64
CA ARG A 758 -18.42 -34.08 0.26
C ARG A 758 -19.31 -33.11 1.04
N GLU A 759 -20.56 -33.47 1.31
CA GLU A 759 -21.47 -32.66 2.14
C GLU A 759 -20.97 -32.57 3.59
N LYS A 760 -20.37 -33.65 4.10
CA LYS A 760 -19.79 -33.69 5.44
C LYS A 760 -18.59 -32.73 5.58
N GLU A 761 -17.71 -32.70 4.59
CA GLU A 761 -16.54 -31.80 4.57
C GLU A 761 -16.92 -30.33 4.33
N GLN A 762 -17.94 -30.06 3.50
CA GLN A 762 -18.41 -28.69 3.29
C GLN A 762 -19.04 -28.11 4.56
N ASN A 763 -19.91 -28.86 5.25
CA ASN A 763 -20.50 -28.44 6.51
C ASN A 763 -19.43 -28.14 7.58
N LYS A 764 -18.33 -28.92 7.59
CA LYS A 764 -17.21 -28.70 8.49
C LYS A 764 -16.46 -27.40 8.18
N ARG A 765 -16.23 -27.07 6.90
CA ARG A 765 -15.61 -25.80 6.48
C ARG A 765 -16.49 -24.59 6.79
N ASP A 766 -17.77 -24.67 6.48
CA ASP A 766 -18.73 -23.58 6.71
C ASP A 766 -18.86 -23.28 8.20
N TYR A 767 -18.85 -24.31 9.02
CA TYR A 767 -18.83 -24.18 10.48
C TYR A 767 -17.54 -23.53 10.99
N ILE A 768 -16.36 -23.90 10.47
CA ILE A 768 -15.09 -23.23 10.81
C ILE A 768 -15.14 -21.75 10.44
N ASN A 769 -15.62 -21.42 9.23
CA ASN A 769 -15.76 -20.03 8.77
C ASN A 769 -16.73 -19.23 9.65
N MET A 770 -17.89 -19.82 9.99
CA MET A 770 -18.86 -19.16 10.87
C MET A 770 -18.33 -18.92 12.28
N PHE A 771 -17.58 -19.88 12.85
CA PHE A 771 -16.87 -19.69 14.12
C PHE A 771 -15.89 -18.52 14.05
N HIS A 772 -15.10 -18.45 12.98
CA HIS A 772 -14.17 -17.35 12.74
C HIS A 772 -14.88 -16.00 12.69
N TYR A 773 -15.93 -15.87 11.89
CA TYR A 773 -16.67 -14.61 11.76
C TYR A 773 -17.30 -14.18 13.09
N ILE A 774 -17.80 -15.12 13.90
CA ILE A 774 -18.43 -14.84 15.20
C ILE A 774 -17.41 -14.35 16.21
N VAL A 775 -16.25 -15.01 16.28
CA VAL A 775 -15.14 -14.53 17.12
C VAL A 775 -14.68 -13.17 16.61
N GLU A 776 -14.50 -13.00 15.30
CA GLU A 776 -14.04 -11.74 14.71
C GLU A 776 -14.97 -10.57 15.04
N ARG A 777 -16.28 -10.79 14.93
CA ARG A 777 -17.29 -9.74 14.97
C ARG A 777 -17.75 -9.38 16.37
N TYR A 778 -17.98 -10.39 17.22
CA TYR A 778 -18.64 -10.18 18.51
C TYR A 778 -17.70 -9.96 19.68
N ALA A 779 -16.42 -10.29 19.55
CA ALA A 779 -15.55 -10.28 20.71
C ALA A 779 -15.09 -8.86 21.13
N ASN A 780 -15.46 -7.82 20.37
CA ASN A 780 -15.39 -6.42 20.82
C ASN A 780 -16.57 -6.02 21.74
N ASN A 781 -17.66 -6.79 21.76
CA ASN A 781 -18.80 -6.59 22.63
C ASN A 781 -18.64 -7.42 23.91
N GLU A 782 -18.51 -6.77 25.06
CA GLU A 782 -18.23 -7.43 26.35
C GLU A 782 -19.22 -8.54 26.70
N SER A 783 -20.51 -8.28 26.48
CA SER A 783 -21.57 -9.25 26.78
C SER A 783 -21.54 -10.45 25.82
N ALA A 784 -21.25 -10.20 24.54
CA ALA A 784 -21.16 -11.25 23.55
C ALA A 784 -19.88 -12.07 23.74
N LEU A 785 -18.76 -11.43 24.08
CA LEU A 785 -17.51 -12.09 24.43
C LEU A 785 -17.68 -12.98 25.66
N ASP A 786 -18.28 -12.47 26.73
CA ASP A 786 -18.57 -13.26 27.93
C ASP A 786 -19.42 -14.49 27.59
N TYR A 787 -20.40 -14.35 26.70
CA TYR A 787 -21.23 -15.45 26.23
C TYR A 787 -20.44 -16.48 25.41
N ILE A 788 -19.56 -16.04 24.50
CA ILE A 788 -18.66 -16.89 23.72
C ILE A 788 -17.72 -17.66 24.66
N LEU A 789 -17.06 -16.98 25.61
CA LEU A 789 -16.12 -17.60 26.54
C LEU A 789 -16.82 -18.62 27.45
N SER A 790 -18.02 -18.29 27.93
CA SER A 790 -18.82 -19.20 28.77
C SER A 790 -19.26 -20.48 28.03
N ASN A 791 -19.31 -20.43 26.69
CA ASN A 791 -19.69 -21.55 25.83
C ASN A 791 -18.54 -22.04 24.96
N TRP A 792 -17.30 -21.66 25.25
CA TRP A 792 -16.14 -21.88 24.37
C TRP A 792 -15.95 -23.34 23.98
N VAL A 793 -16.03 -24.24 24.96
CA VAL A 793 -15.90 -25.69 24.76
C VAL A 793 -16.99 -26.24 23.83
N LYS A 794 -18.18 -25.63 23.86
CA LYS A 794 -19.32 -26.05 23.03
C LYS A 794 -19.31 -25.44 21.64
N ILE A 795 -18.69 -24.27 21.44
CA ILE A 795 -18.77 -23.53 20.18
C ILE A 795 -17.52 -23.73 19.30
N LYS A 796 -16.41 -24.19 19.87
CA LYS A 796 -15.12 -24.32 19.19
C LYS A 796 -15.05 -25.56 18.28
N PRO A 797 -14.48 -25.45 17.06
CA PRO A 797 -14.29 -26.61 16.19
C PRO A 797 -13.29 -27.64 16.72
N ASP A 798 -13.60 -28.93 16.53
CA ASP A 798 -12.75 -30.06 16.98
C ASP A 798 -11.32 -30.03 16.40
N THR A 799 -11.13 -29.43 15.22
CA THR A 799 -9.83 -29.25 14.58
C THR A 799 -8.93 -28.22 15.25
N TYR A 800 -9.47 -27.38 16.13
CA TYR A 800 -8.68 -26.43 16.90
C TYR A 800 -8.13 -27.09 18.17
N SER A 801 -6.84 -27.42 18.23
CA SER A 801 -6.23 -27.86 19.50
C SER A 801 -6.03 -26.68 20.46
N THR A 802 -6.38 -26.87 21.73
CA THR A 802 -6.22 -25.89 22.83
C THR A 802 -4.74 -25.61 23.18
N VAL A 803 -3.82 -26.38 22.57
CA VAL A 803 -2.38 -26.41 22.89
C VAL A 803 -1.58 -25.41 22.04
N VAL A 804 -2.01 -25.12 20.81
CA VAL A 804 -1.28 -24.20 19.91
C VAL A 804 -1.49 -22.73 20.30
N SER A 805 -2.62 -22.39 20.92
CA SER A 805 -2.89 -21.03 21.40
C SER A 805 -2.39 -20.75 22.81
N THR A 806 -2.00 -21.74 23.61
CA THR A 806 -1.48 -21.51 24.98
C THR A 806 0.06 -21.56 25.02
N ARG A 807 0.71 -22.38 24.20
CA ARG A 807 2.18 -22.46 24.13
C ARG A 807 2.86 -21.21 23.56
N ARG A 808 2.18 -20.40 22.75
CA ARG A 808 2.75 -19.17 22.18
C ARG A 808 2.73 -17.99 23.16
N PHE A 809 1.79 -17.96 24.13
CA PHE A 809 1.67 -16.88 25.11
C PHE A 809 2.47 -17.12 26.39
N ALA A 810 2.63 -18.37 26.83
CA ALA A 810 3.46 -18.71 27.99
C ALA A 810 4.94 -18.31 27.78
N ARG A 811 5.47 -18.47 26.56
CA ARG A 811 6.88 -18.20 26.24
C ARG A 811 7.25 -16.71 26.22
N MET A 812 6.28 -15.79 26.04
CA MET A 812 6.56 -14.35 25.89
C MET A 812 6.38 -13.57 27.19
N SER A 813 5.44 -13.96 28.06
CA SER A 813 5.36 -13.43 29.43
C SER A 813 6.64 -13.75 30.22
N GLU A 814 7.17 -14.97 30.08
CA GLU A 814 8.46 -15.35 30.65
C GLU A 814 9.66 -14.54 30.13
N LEU A 815 9.57 -13.95 28.93
CA LEU A 815 10.64 -13.11 28.36
C LEU A 815 10.61 -11.68 28.93
N LEU A 816 9.42 -11.11 29.14
CA LEU A 816 9.27 -9.78 29.76
C LEU A 816 9.65 -9.80 31.24
N ASP A 817 9.43 -10.92 31.94
CA ASP A 817 9.86 -11.11 33.32
C ASP A 817 11.39 -11.14 33.48
N LYS A 818 12.13 -11.52 32.43
CA LYS A 818 13.60 -11.49 32.42
C LYS A 818 14.18 -10.08 32.34
N VAL A 819 13.39 -9.08 31.94
CA VAL A 819 13.85 -7.68 31.85
C VAL A 819 13.59 -6.98 33.19
N PRO A 820 14.62 -6.47 33.90
CA PRO A 820 14.44 -5.80 35.19
C PRO A 820 13.60 -4.52 35.09
N ASP A 821 12.68 -4.31 36.04
CA ASP A 821 11.79 -3.13 36.10
C ASP A 821 12.58 -1.82 36.16
N VAL A 822 13.69 -1.81 36.90
CA VAL A 822 14.52 -0.63 37.13
C VAL A 822 15.98 -1.05 37.10
N ASP A 823 16.79 -0.31 36.34
CA ASP A 823 18.24 -0.40 36.35
C ASP A 823 18.80 1.03 36.27
N ILE A 824 19.33 1.50 37.39
CA ILE A 824 19.84 2.87 37.55
C ILE A 824 21.13 2.87 38.35
N ASP A 825 21.99 3.86 38.13
CA ASP A 825 23.23 4.00 38.91
C ASP A 825 22.95 4.29 40.40
N GLY A 826 23.84 3.78 41.25
CA GLY A 826 23.65 3.74 42.69
C GLY A 826 23.80 5.07 43.42
N HIS A 827 24.31 6.13 42.78
CA HIS A 827 24.45 7.47 43.38
C HIS A 827 24.63 8.54 42.29
N GLY A 828 24.35 9.80 42.63
CA GLY A 828 24.60 10.97 41.80
C GLY A 828 23.39 11.51 41.03
N ARG A 829 23.63 12.56 40.23
CA ARG A 829 22.62 13.22 39.38
C ARG A 829 22.82 12.82 37.92
N PHE A 830 21.85 12.12 37.34
CA PHE A 830 21.99 11.57 36.00
C PHE A 830 20.70 11.57 35.20
N LYS A 831 20.83 11.39 33.88
CA LYS A 831 19.69 11.32 32.97
C LYS A 831 19.04 9.94 33.09
N TYR A 832 17.73 9.90 32.95
CA TYR A 832 16.99 8.65 32.89
C TYR A 832 15.95 8.69 31.77
N ILE A 833 15.60 7.52 31.26
CA ILE A 833 14.51 7.31 30.31
C ILE A 833 13.51 6.29 30.86
N LEU A 834 12.24 6.53 30.52
CA LEU A 834 11.15 5.58 30.72
C LEU A 834 10.93 4.86 29.40
N ILE A 835 11.09 3.55 29.40
CA ILE A 835 11.03 2.73 28.18
C ILE A 835 9.83 1.79 28.30
N ASN A 836 9.06 1.68 27.22
CA ASN A 836 8.09 0.62 27.07
C ASN A 836 8.76 -0.55 26.33
N VAL A 837 8.99 -1.65 27.03
CA VAL A 837 9.45 -2.90 26.42
C VAL A 837 8.22 -3.66 25.98
N GLN A 838 8.11 -3.94 24.70
CA GLN A 838 6.97 -4.65 24.11
C GLN A 838 7.47 -5.88 23.37
N ASP A 839 6.64 -6.90 23.24
CA ASP A 839 6.97 -7.98 22.30
C ASP A 839 6.92 -7.48 20.84
N ASN A 840 7.56 -8.20 19.92
CA ASN A 840 7.61 -7.90 18.47
C ASN A 840 6.21 -7.84 17.83
N VAL A 841 5.16 -8.25 18.56
CA VAL A 841 3.78 -8.32 18.11
C VAL A 841 2.92 -7.23 18.78
N GLY A 842 3.48 -6.44 19.70
CA GLY A 842 2.81 -5.38 20.47
C GLY A 842 1.77 -5.87 21.50
N LYS A 843 1.75 -7.15 21.86
CA LYS A 843 0.66 -7.79 22.65
C LYS A 843 0.85 -7.72 24.16
N ALA A 844 2.10 -7.72 24.63
CA ALA A 844 2.45 -7.56 26.03
C ALA A 844 3.53 -6.49 26.14
N SER A 845 3.36 -5.58 27.11
CA SER A 845 4.31 -4.52 27.33
C SER A 845 4.56 -4.28 28.81
N LYS A 846 5.77 -3.82 29.11
CA LYS A 846 6.26 -3.56 30.45
C LYS A 846 7.05 -2.25 30.41
N LYS A 847 6.65 -1.29 31.25
CA LYS A 847 7.42 -0.07 31.44
C LYS A 847 8.59 -0.34 32.36
N ILE A 848 9.77 0.13 31.97
CA ILE A 848 11.02 0.02 32.73
C ILE A 848 11.70 1.37 32.84
N VAL A 849 12.47 1.57 33.91
CA VAL A 849 13.29 2.76 34.14
C VAL A 849 14.75 2.42 33.92
N ARG A 850 15.45 3.26 33.13
CA ARG A 850 16.88 3.15 32.86
C ARG A 850 17.58 4.49 33.05
N GLY A 851 18.70 4.54 33.76
CA GLY A 851 19.40 5.79 34.03
C GLY A 851 20.84 5.59 34.48
N TYR A 852 21.78 6.23 33.78
CA TYR A 852 23.22 6.04 34.03
C TYR A 852 23.93 7.40 34.11
N ALA A 853 24.82 7.57 35.07
CA ALA A 853 25.66 8.75 35.27
C ALA A 853 26.67 8.94 34.14
N ARG A 854 27.12 7.85 33.51
CA ARG A 854 28.02 7.88 32.36
C ARG A 854 27.39 8.37 31.05
N ALA A 855 26.06 8.43 30.97
CA ALA A 855 25.37 8.80 29.74
C ALA A 855 25.34 10.32 29.54
N GLN A 856 25.90 10.79 28.42
CA GLN A 856 25.91 12.22 28.09
C GLN A 856 24.54 12.68 27.59
N TRP A 857 23.80 11.82 26.88
CA TRP A 857 22.48 12.10 26.32
C TRP A 857 21.46 11.02 26.70
N HIS A 858 20.16 11.36 26.64
CA HIS A 858 19.09 10.36 26.82
C HIS A 858 19.11 9.28 25.73
N ALA A 859 19.60 9.62 24.53
CA ALA A 859 19.74 8.69 23.40
C ALA A 859 20.79 7.60 23.69
N ASP A 860 21.92 7.94 24.30
CA ASP A 860 22.96 6.97 24.69
C ASP A 860 22.41 5.88 25.62
N ILE A 861 21.49 6.25 26.53
CA ILE A 861 20.80 5.31 27.41
C ILE A 861 19.86 4.41 26.61
N PHE A 862 19.14 4.97 25.62
CA PHE A 862 18.20 4.22 24.81
C PHE A 862 18.91 3.23 23.88
N ASP A 863 19.95 3.65 23.17
CA ASP A 863 20.71 2.79 22.25
C ASP A 863 21.30 1.58 22.98
N GLN A 864 21.91 1.82 24.16
CA GLN A 864 22.44 0.74 24.99
C GLN A 864 21.35 -0.24 25.44
N VAL A 865 20.17 0.25 25.79
CA VAL A 865 19.07 -0.59 26.30
C VAL A 865 18.35 -1.32 25.16
N ASP A 866 18.20 -0.68 24.01
CA ASP A 866 17.60 -1.28 22.81
C ASP A 866 18.46 -2.44 22.30
N GLU A 867 19.79 -2.32 22.30
CA GLU A 867 20.69 -3.45 22.03
C GLU A 867 20.53 -4.60 23.04
N GLN A 868 20.39 -4.29 24.33
CA GLN A 868 20.17 -5.32 25.36
C GLN A 868 18.81 -6.02 25.21
N ILE A 869 17.77 -5.29 24.84
CA ILE A 869 16.43 -5.82 24.63
C ILE A 869 16.37 -6.66 23.35
N LYS A 870 17.01 -6.21 22.25
CA LYS A 870 17.09 -6.96 20.99
C LYS A 870 17.77 -8.33 21.12
N LYS A 871 18.64 -8.54 22.11
CA LYS A 871 19.19 -9.87 22.43
C LYS A 871 18.13 -10.88 22.86
N HIS A 872 17.00 -10.40 23.37
CA HIS A 872 15.84 -11.23 23.69
C HIS A 872 14.94 -11.33 22.44
N ALA A 873 15.12 -12.41 21.67
CA ALA A 873 14.37 -12.64 20.45
C ALA A 873 12.86 -12.52 20.70
N GLY A 874 12.23 -11.50 20.10
CA GLY A 874 10.81 -11.24 20.30
C GLY A 874 10.47 -10.01 21.12
N LEU A 875 11.44 -9.21 21.59
CA LEU A 875 11.19 -7.94 22.31
C LEU A 875 11.73 -6.71 21.55
N GLN A 876 11.05 -5.57 21.72
CA GLN A 876 11.41 -4.24 21.21
C GLN A 876 11.33 -3.20 22.33
N ALA A 877 12.18 -2.20 22.26
CA ALA A 877 12.19 -1.07 23.19
C ALA A 877 11.62 0.17 22.50
N ASN A 878 10.75 0.92 23.18
CA ASN A 878 10.34 2.25 22.73
C ASN A 878 10.49 3.26 23.88
N CYS A 879 11.23 4.36 23.64
CA CYS A 879 11.43 5.41 24.64
C CYS A 879 10.15 6.26 24.74
N VAL A 880 9.53 6.28 25.92
CA VAL A 880 8.26 6.99 26.18
C VAL A 880 8.51 8.42 26.70
N GLY A 881 9.76 8.73 27.03
CA GLY A 881 10.19 10.05 27.50
C GLY A 881 11.40 9.94 28.43
N GLY A 882 11.97 11.08 28.79
CA GLY A 882 13.08 11.12 29.72
C GLY A 882 12.96 12.22 30.78
N GLY A 883 13.93 12.22 31.69
CA GLY A 883 14.09 13.20 32.75
C GLY A 883 15.45 13.05 33.43
N ARG A 884 15.55 13.47 34.68
CA ARG A 884 16.73 13.33 35.55
C ARG A 884 16.34 12.63 36.85
N ILE A 885 17.27 11.81 37.33
CA ILE A 885 17.26 11.21 38.66
C ILE A 885 18.41 11.82 39.45
N GLU A 886 18.12 12.25 40.67
CA GLU A 886 19.12 12.49 41.71
C GLU A 886 18.97 11.38 42.74
N HIS A 887 19.96 10.49 42.82
CA HIS A 887 20.01 9.39 43.76
C HIS A 887 21.08 9.69 44.81
N ASP A 888 20.63 9.90 46.04
CA ASP A 888 21.49 10.19 47.19
C ASP A 888 21.34 9.07 48.22
N PRO A 889 22.28 8.12 48.27
CA PRO A 889 22.24 7.02 49.24
C PRO A 889 22.42 7.47 50.69
N ASP A 890 23.18 8.54 50.92
CA ASP A 890 23.49 9.04 52.26
C ASP A 890 22.25 9.70 52.87
N GLU A 891 21.54 10.50 52.07
CA GLU A 891 20.24 11.08 52.44
C GLU A 891 19.06 10.11 52.28
N LYS A 892 19.32 8.89 51.76
CA LYS A 892 18.31 7.89 51.41
C LYS A 892 17.18 8.48 50.55
N THR A 893 17.51 9.32 49.56
CA THR A 893 16.51 9.93 48.68
C THR A 893 16.74 9.64 47.20
N ILE A 894 15.65 9.45 46.46
CA ILE A 894 15.63 9.47 44.99
C ILE A 894 14.65 10.53 44.53
N LYS A 895 15.14 11.54 43.80
CA LYS A 895 14.30 12.60 43.22
C LYS A 895 14.19 12.42 41.72
N VAL A 896 12.98 12.51 41.19
CA VAL A 896 12.67 12.40 39.75
C VAL A 896 12.09 13.73 39.23
N TYR A 897 12.73 14.33 38.22
CA TYR A 897 12.35 15.65 37.68
C TYR A 897 12.86 15.88 36.24
N GLY A 898 12.49 17.01 35.62
CA GLY A 898 13.00 17.43 34.31
C GLY A 898 12.34 16.75 33.09
N TYR A 899 12.95 16.89 31.91
CA TYR A 899 12.47 16.27 30.66
C TYR A 899 13.64 15.97 29.70
N SER A 900 13.39 15.17 28.66
CA SER A 900 14.33 14.98 27.54
C SER A 900 14.00 15.93 26.39
N GLN A 901 14.99 16.61 25.83
CA GLN A 901 14.80 17.41 24.61
C GLN A 901 14.48 16.55 23.38
N GLY A 902 15.02 15.32 23.32
CA GLY A 902 14.80 14.41 22.19
C GLY A 902 13.53 13.55 22.31
N PHE A 903 13.24 13.03 23.51
CA PHE A 903 12.11 12.11 23.74
C PHE A 903 10.91 12.73 24.45
N GLY A 904 10.99 14.02 24.81
CA GLY A 904 9.97 14.67 25.62
C GLY A 904 10.01 14.26 27.10
N LYS A 905 8.97 14.64 27.83
CA LYS A 905 8.87 14.44 29.29
C LYS A 905 8.34 13.04 29.61
N ALA A 906 9.10 12.27 30.40
CA ALA A 906 8.63 10.99 30.94
C ALA A 906 7.46 11.18 31.93
N ASP A 907 6.61 10.17 32.03
CA ASP A 907 5.67 10.06 33.14
C ASP A 907 6.44 9.76 34.43
N HIS A 908 6.73 10.82 35.20
CA HIS A 908 7.46 10.71 36.45
C HIS A 908 6.69 9.91 37.51
N GLN A 909 5.35 9.89 37.47
CA GLN A 909 4.55 9.15 38.44
C GLN A 909 4.79 7.64 38.27
N ILE A 910 4.72 7.16 37.02
CA ILE A 910 5.03 5.75 36.70
C ILE A 910 6.48 5.42 37.03
N SER A 911 7.40 6.34 36.71
CA SER A 911 8.83 6.15 36.98
C SER A 911 9.08 5.97 38.49
N VAL A 912 8.41 6.77 39.32
CA VAL A 912 8.49 6.71 40.78
C VAL A 912 7.87 5.44 41.32
N GLU A 913 6.73 4.98 40.81
CA GLU A 913 6.11 3.71 41.23
C GLU A 913 7.03 2.50 40.98
N LEU A 914 7.69 2.47 39.81
CA LEU A 914 8.68 1.43 39.50
C LEU A 914 9.90 1.49 40.42
N LEU A 915 10.40 2.69 40.70
CA LEU A 915 11.51 2.91 41.65
C LEU A 915 11.12 2.49 43.08
N LYS A 916 9.90 2.81 43.53
CA LYS A 916 9.37 2.39 44.83
C LYS A 916 9.28 0.88 44.93
N LYS A 917 8.83 0.19 43.87
CA LYS A 917 8.77 -1.27 43.84
C LYS A 917 10.15 -1.94 44.00
N LYS A 918 11.22 -1.32 43.50
CA LYS A 918 12.60 -1.85 43.63
C LYS A 918 13.26 -1.51 44.96
N TYR A 919 13.07 -0.28 45.46
CA TYR A 919 13.85 0.25 46.58
C TYR A 919 13.09 0.38 47.91
N LEU A 920 11.77 0.20 47.93
CA LEU A 920 10.99 0.09 49.18
C LEU A 920 10.53 -1.36 49.38
N PRO A 921 10.74 -1.95 50.58
CA PRO A 921 10.23 -3.29 50.86
C PRO A 921 8.69 -3.29 50.88
N THR A 922 8.09 -4.24 50.16
CA THR A 922 6.65 -4.48 50.21
C THR A 922 6.31 -5.21 51.51
N THR A 923 5.68 -4.52 52.47
CA THR A 923 5.16 -5.15 53.69
C THR A 923 4.03 -6.11 53.33
N SER A 924 4.32 -7.42 53.34
CA SER A 924 3.29 -8.44 53.34
C SER A 924 2.55 -8.42 54.68
N ARG A 925 1.26 -8.76 54.62
CA ARG A 925 0.27 -8.71 55.70
C ARG A 925 0.84 -9.05 57.10
N GLY A 926 0.64 -8.13 58.05
CA GLY A 926 0.72 -8.39 59.49
C GLY A 926 2.00 -7.92 60.17
N GLN A 927 1.95 -6.71 60.73
CA GLN A 927 2.83 -6.14 61.77
C GLN A 927 4.36 -6.29 61.63
N THR A 928 5.03 -5.19 61.30
CA THR A 928 6.00 -4.52 62.19
C THR A 928 6.40 -3.17 61.58
N THR A 929 6.33 -2.10 62.40
CA THR A 929 6.74 -0.74 62.06
C THR A 929 8.25 -0.66 61.88
N ILE A 930 8.71 -0.46 60.64
CA ILE A 930 10.07 0.04 60.37
C ILE A 930 10.05 1.55 60.73
N PRO A 931 11.01 2.08 61.51
CA PRO A 931 11.08 3.52 61.77
C PRO A 931 11.13 4.30 60.45
N ASN A 932 10.30 5.33 60.29
CA ASN A 932 10.22 6.17 59.08
C ASN A 932 11.58 6.74 58.62
N ASN A 933 12.57 6.77 59.52
CA ASN A 933 13.90 7.32 59.35
C ASN A 933 14.87 6.36 58.59
N LEU A 934 14.44 5.14 58.30
CA LEU A 934 15.23 4.12 57.56
C LEU A 934 14.70 3.85 56.14
N LEU A 935 13.58 4.45 55.75
CA LEU A 935 12.95 4.21 54.44
C LEU A 935 13.48 5.18 53.38
N LEU A 936 13.90 4.63 52.24
CA LEU A 936 14.30 5.43 51.08
C LEU A 936 13.11 6.29 50.61
N GLN A 937 13.27 7.61 50.60
CA GLN A 937 12.21 8.53 50.16
C GLN A 937 12.31 8.79 48.66
N ILE A 938 11.22 8.57 47.93
CA ILE A 938 11.17 8.78 46.48
C ILE A 938 10.18 9.90 46.16
N HIS A 939 10.70 11.04 45.70
CA HIS A 939 9.96 12.28 45.47
C HIS A 939 9.82 12.60 43.98
N TYR A 940 8.66 13.15 43.59
CA TYR A 940 8.45 13.75 42.27
C TYR A 940 8.09 15.22 42.41
N TYR A 941 8.62 16.05 41.52
CA TYR A 941 8.34 17.49 41.51
C TYR A 941 7.55 17.88 40.26
N LYS A 942 6.40 18.53 40.46
CA LYS A 942 5.53 19.01 39.39
C LYS A 942 5.87 20.48 39.08
N TYR A 943 6.92 20.71 38.30
CA TYR A 943 7.25 22.08 37.87
C TYR A 943 6.23 22.59 36.85
N SER A 944 5.65 23.78 37.10
CA SER A 944 4.87 24.55 36.12
C SER A 944 5.79 25.23 35.11
N ALA A 945 5.35 25.34 33.86
CA ALA A 945 6.14 25.76 32.69
C ALA A 945 6.57 27.24 32.64
N ARG A 946 7.00 27.83 33.76
CA ARG A 946 7.66 29.14 33.83
C ARG A 946 8.89 29.00 34.72
N GLU A 947 9.97 28.53 34.13
CA GLU A 947 11.38 28.73 34.52
C GLU A 947 12.20 27.67 33.76
N TYR A 948 12.48 27.98 32.49
CA TYR A 948 13.70 27.65 31.74
C TYR A 948 13.72 28.48 30.46
#